data_AF-A0A7W0M8Z5-F1
#
_entry.id   AF-A0A7W0M8Z5-F1
#
_cell.length_a   1.000
_cell.length_b   1.000
_cell.length_c   1.000
_cell.angle_alpha   90.00
_cell.angle_beta   90.00
_cell.angle_gamma   90.00
#
_symmetry.space_group_name_H-M   'P 1'
#
loop_
_entity.id
_entity.type
_entity.pdbx_description
1 polymer ?
#
loop_
_entity_poly.entity_id
_entity_poly.type
_entity_poly.pdbx_seq_one_letter_code
_entity_poly.pdbx_strand_id
1 'polypeptide(L)'
;MTVPGSDGMLDGGSAAALDGPPIRYRGNTVSRFLHLTRRSSSVGALLLCLAFSATADDAPKASAGDQAKQPSADNKQDSPPRPRKIVLIAGPKDEHHGPGTHDYEATVKTIQEALEASNVAGQVKVEAVLNGWPDDPTTLDDADTIFLVSAGADRKESDHPFLADDRMQMLDKQMKRGCGLVMLHWSVFIPIKHEPRISEWLGGFFDYQRGDDPRGWHSAITFATAKIQPNPKHPIAKGVPPFEHRDEFYYKIRFRDKDDRITPIVTVKLPDVEEPQVVAWAVKRKNGGRSFAFTGGHFQKSWDDDAYRTLLLNAVCWTAKINIPAGGVHKQLAFDDQWTPKPHLGKEDLPKEVEEDWVDGRIRESDIGPFFTASIVVPDLSDPASARTVPVDDRKLPHNPNMVVKALAIKLGGEEGIPPAAVLFDKERMLLRCGWSGGFLNFSDRRYGLLEMPTIGGEVAWGLPSNTDGWQVRQDEVSSRPADVEYRGLRLNGSDVTLHYDVEGRPITERVGVEVGHGLVAFARSFDLPKTSELLTVDLCGFAASAENEPAQSDRPILYSTNAGVVTAVAAIESERSSPSLLKHEGSGVVLHLHPDAPAKRLKVLVWQGRQEQRSAFESLVAESSPPDDDRATEPFLNWGAPLVTRGETGTPRPDSPFVVDTVTVPYENSFKALFFTSGLDFAADGACYVCTAHGDVWKVTGIDEDLDEIQWQRFATGLYEPLGLKIRDGEIFVLGRDQITRLHDENGDGEADYYENFNDDLTDLGQSHAYAMCLETDSVGNFYFLKSGAVETPHGGTLLKLSADGKKLEVYATGFRHPNGLGIDPNDLITAADNEGNWVPVTRIDIVEQGEFCGHVPTAHLDPEPAEFGLPLCWLPRVVDNSAGGQVWVPEQWGPLAGSLLHLSFGQCTASLILKEQVDDVWQGGAVRMPIPPFLSGVCRGRFRTSGERADGHLYVCGLDGWQTTATRDGCLQRVRYVSENPTLLPTALHAYENGVELTFPEPLDPEIATNPARYALDVWNYRWSKDYGSKDYSVADPTKVGRDSVPVKDVTLSEDRRKVFLSVDRLEPVMQLRVQAGLRTASGTDLPLDYYGTVHRLRVAESRDGAVVETLPTAR
;
A
#
# COMPACT_ATOMS: atom_id res chain seq x y z
N MET A 1 31.84 -42.61 -23.11
CA MET A 1 31.80 -44.06 -23.45
C MET A 1 31.32 -44.81 -22.23
N THR A 2 30.24 -45.58 -22.39
CA THR A 2 29.85 -46.80 -21.63
C THR A 2 30.52 -47.11 -20.28
N VAL A 3 29.70 -47.10 -19.21
CA VAL A 3 29.82 -47.97 -18.03
C VAL A 3 29.60 -49.43 -18.45
N PRO A 4 30.25 -50.44 -17.82
CA PRO A 4 29.54 -51.32 -16.86
C PRO A 4 30.45 -51.83 -15.70
N GLY A 5 29.97 -52.43 -14.61
CA GLY A 5 28.61 -52.77 -14.14
C GLY A 5 28.65 -53.82 -13.00
N SER A 6 27.48 -54.30 -12.53
CA SER A 6 27.24 -55.46 -11.61
C SER A 6 27.86 -55.43 -10.19
N ASP A 7 27.27 -55.99 -9.11
CA ASP A 7 25.92 -56.56 -8.83
C ASP A 7 25.79 -56.75 -7.30
N GLY A 8 24.56 -56.93 -6.77
CA GLY A 8 24.36 -57.68 -5.50
C GLY A 8 23.41 -57.06 -4.45
N MET A 9 22.25 -57.69 -4.24
CA MET A 9 21.31 -57.41 -3.14
C MET A 9 21.76 -58.04 -1.81
N LEU A 10 21.28 -57.52 -0.66
CA LEU A 10 20.51 -58.29 0.35
C LEU A 10 20.01 -57.40 1.52
N ASP A 11 19.02 -57.90 2.27
CA ASP A 11 18.16 -57.17 3.22
C ASP A 11 18.80 -56.76 4.57
N GLY A 12 18.22 -55.72 5.19
CA GLY A 12 17.80 -55.80 6.60
C GLY A 12 18.38 -54.81 7.63
N GLY A 13 17.51 -53.93 8.17
CA GLY A 13 17.46 -53.68 9.63
C GLY A 13 18.15 -52.45 10.25
N SER A 14 17.31 -51.59 10.86
CA SER A 14 17.55 -50.71 12.03
C SER A 14 18.59 -49.56 12.01
N ALA A 15 18.03 -48.36 12.19
CA ALA A 15 18.51 -47.19 12.93
C ALA A 15 19.92 -47.16 13.59
N ALA A 16 20.69 -46.12 13.23
CA ALA A 16 21.58 -45.34 14.10
C ALA A 16 21.69 -43.94 13.46
N ALA A 17 21.17 -42.88 14.08
CA ALA A 17 21.84 -42.06 15.11
C ALA A 17 23.05 -41.27 14.57
N LEU A 18 22.84 -39.98 14.31
CA LEU A 18 23.87 -38.95 14.20
C LEU A 18 23.40 -37.71 14.97
N ASP A 19 23.64 -37.71 16.28
CA ASP A 19 23.53 -36.50 17.10
C ASP A 19 24.67 -35.53 16.74
N GLY A 20 24.31 -34.35 16.25
CA GLY A 20 25.13 -33.15 16.29
C GLY A 20 24.41 -32.12 17.17
N PRO A 21 25.07 -31.45 18.12
CA PRO A 21 24.38 -30.50 18.99
C PRO A 21 23.91 -29.28 18.19
N PRO A 22 22.69 -28.76 18.42
CA PRO A 22 22.24 -27.53 17.79
C PRO A 22 23.06 -26.35 18.34
N ILE A 23 23.89 -25.74 17.49
CA ILE A 23 24.63 -24.52 17.84
C ILE A 23 23.68 -23.33 17.72
N ARG A 24 22.95 -23.03 18.81
CA ARG A 24 22.25 -21.74 18.96
C ARG A 24 23.29 -20.61 18.97
N TYR A 25 23.16 -19.65 18.05
CA TYR A 25 24.06 -18.50 17.94
C TYR A 25 23.85 -17.54 19.13
N ARG A 26 24.60 -17.72 20.21
CA ARG A 26 24.72 -16.72 21.28
C ARG A 26 25.65 -15.59 20.80
N GLY A 27 25.08 -14.45 20.45
CA GLY A 27 25.86 -13.27 20.06
C GLY A 27 26.67 -12.72 21.22
N ASN A 28 28.00 -12.61 21.08
CA ASN A 28 28.78 -11.69 21.91
C ASN A 28 30.19 -11.35 21.36
N THR A 29 30.52 -10.05 21.48
CA THR A 29 31.87 -9.46 21.53
C THR A 29 32.83 -9.57 20.32
N VAL A 30 32.91 -8.50 19.52
CA VAL A 30 34.19 -8.05 18.93
C VAL A 30 34.32 -6.53 19.06
N SER A 31 35.38 -6.04 19.71
CA SER A 31 35.74 -4.61 19.70
C SER A 31 37.25 -4.42 19.68
N ARG A 32 37.70 -3.42 18.90
CA ARG A 32 39.06 -2.83 18.81
C ARG A 32 40.20 -3.69 18.23
N PHE A 33 40.59 -3.37 17.00
CA PHE A 33 41.91 -2.86 16.54
C PHE A 33 41.66 -2.39 15.07
N LEU A 34 42.32 -1.40 14.46
CA LEU A 34 43.69 -0.90 14.54
C LEU A 34 43.77 0.60 14.12
N HIS A 35 44.93 1.25 14.26
CA HIS A 35 45.16 2.67 13.97
C HIS A 35 46.35 2.86 13.01
N LEU A 36 46.45 4.04 12.36
CA LEU A 36 47.64 4.67 11.76
C LEU A 36 48.24 4.18 10.39
N THR A 37 47.95 4.96 9.33
CA THR A 37 48.91 5.57 8.34
C THR A 37 49.87 4.69 7.49
N ARG A 38 50.18 4.96 6.20
CA ARG A 38 50.75 6.22 5.61
C ARG A 38 51.14 6.00 4.11
N ARG A 39 50.96 7.01 3.22
CA ARG A 39 51.77 7.37 2.00
C ARG A 39 51.87 6.34 0.82
N SER A 40 52.09 6.72 -0.46
CA SER A 40 52.15 8.01 -1.18
C SER A 40 52.32 7.82 -2.72
N SER A 41 52.05 8.88 -3.52
CA SER A 41 52.57 9.20 -4.89
C SER A 41 51.62 8.93 -6.09
N SER A 42 51.64 9.65 -7.22
CA SER A 42 52.11 11.05 -7.51
C SER A 42 51.75 11.60 -8.92
N VAL A 43 51.13 12.79 -8.97
CA VAL A 43 51.45 13.95 -9.86
C VAL A 43 51.22 13.90 -11.40
N GLY A 44 50.54 14.95 -11.91
CA GLY A 44 50.60 15.47 -13.31
C GLY A 44 49.24 15.53 -14.02
N ALA A 45 48.82 16.60 -14.74
CA ALA A 45 49.44 17.91 -14.98
C ALA A 45 48.37 18.99 -15.37
N LEU A 46 48.76 20.26 -15.38
CA LEU A 46 47.98 21.46 -15.74
C LEU A 46 47.88 21.67 -17.27
N LEU A 47 46.79 22.29 -17.76
CA LEU A 47 46.84 23.50 -18.61
C LEU A 47 45.47 24.15 -18.87
N LEU A 48 45.48 25.39 -19.36
CA LEU A 48 44.40 26.38 -19.25
C LEU A 48 44.11 27.08 -20.61
N CYS A 49 42.85 27.53 -20.78
CA CYS A 49 42.42 28.77 -21.48
C CYS A 49 42.25 28.89 -23.02
N LEU A 50 41.06 29.40 -23.38
CA LEU A 50 40.71 30.40 -24.43
C LEU A 50 40.74 29.97 -25.93
N ALA A 51 39.92 30.48 -26.86
CA ALA A 51 38.64 31.24 -26.82
C ALA A 51 38.04 31.44 -28.25
N PHE A 52 36.86 32.08 -28.32
CA PHE A 52 36.22 32.77 -29.48
C PHE A 52 35.36 32.00 -30.50
N SER A 53 34.66 32.77 -31.34
CA SER A 53 33.22 32.63 -31.65
C SER A 53 32.84 33.17 -33.05
N ALA A 54 31.58 32.92 -33.47
CA ALA A 54 30.83 33.62 -34.54
C ALA A 54 31.29 33.32 -36.00
N THR A 55 30.48 33.42 -37.07
CA THR A 55 29.07 33.87 -37.27
C THR A 55 28.45 33.20 -38.52
N ALA A 56 27.20 33.52 -38.87
CA ALA A 56 26.39 32.88 -39.92
C ALA A 56 26.47 33.50 -41.34
N ASP A 57 25.68 32.90 -42.24
CA ASP A 57 24.87 33.49 -43.34
C ASP A 57 25.17 33.21 -44.83
N ASP A 58 24.05 33.35 -45.58
CA ASP A 58 23.81 33.50 -47.03
C ASP A 58 23.47 32.29 -47.94
N ALA A 59 22.22 32.33 -48.44
CA ALA A 59 21.76 31.74 -49.71
C ALA A 59 20.61 32.60 -50.31
N PRO A 60 20.66 33.01 -51.59
CA PRO A 60 19.67 33.92 -52.20
C PRO A 60 18.50 33.23 -52.94
N LYS A 61 17.45 34.01 -53.28
CA LYS A 61 16.19 33.58 -53.94
C LYS A 61 16.02 34.09 -55.38
N ALA A 62 14.96 33.60 -56.04
CA ALA A 62 14.31 34.02 -57.32
C ALA A 62 14.79 33.26 -58.59
N SER A 63 13.97 33.07 -59.64
CA SER A 63 12.74 33.78 -60.06
C SER A 63 11.67 32.88 -60.73
N ALA A 64 10.61 33.49 -61.30
CA ALA A 64 9.35 32.86 -61.71
C ALA A 64 9.17 32.65 -63.24
N GLY A 65 8.16 31.86 -63.63
CA GLY A 65 7.65 31.75 -65.01
C GLY A 65 6.25 31.14 -65.04
N ASP A 66 5.34 31.75 -65.80
CA ASP A 66 3.88 31.50 -65.76
C ASP A 66 3.29 31.48 -67.19
N GLN A 67 2.56 30.43 -67.59
CA GLN A 67 1.64 30.40 -68.74
C GLN A 67 0.52 29.34 -68.61
N ALA A 68 -0.68 29.70 -69.07
CA ALA A 68 -1.89 28.86 -69.13
C ALA A 68 -1.98 28.06 -70.48
N LYS A 69 -2.97 27.20 -70.81
CA LYS A 69 -4.38 27.05 -70.37
C LYS A 69 -5.01 25.75 -70.94
N GLN A 70 -5.65 24.90 -70.10
CA GLN A 70 -6.81 23.97 -70.36
C GLN A 70 -6.85 22.99 -71.58
N PRO A 71 -7.69 21.93 -71.56
CA PRO A 71 -8.16 21.10 -70.44
C PRO A 71 -8.10 19.57 -70.71
N SER A 72 -7.97 18.75 -69.67
CA SER A 72 -8.39 17.33 -69.70
C SER A 72 -9.15 16.98 -68.43
N ALA A 73 -10.16 16.11 -68.56
CA ALA A 73 -10.90 15.57 -67.43
C ALA A 73 -10.17 14.33 -66.93
N ASP A 74 -9.72 14.34 -65.68
CA ASP A 74 -9.14 13.16 -65.03
C ASP A 74 -9.34 13.17 -63.52
N ASN A 75 -9.27 11.96 -62.94
CA ASN A 75 -9.44 11.67 -61.52
C ASN A 75 -8.68 12.64 -60.60
N LYS A 76 -9.38 13.23 -59.63
CA LYS A 76 -8.75 13.62 -58.37
C LYS A 76 -8.80 12.45 -57.40
N GLN A 77 -7.64 11.82 -57.18
CA GLN A 77 -7.32 11.33 -55.85
C GLN A 77 -7.30 12.55 -54.93
N ASP A 78 -8.24 12.62 -53.99
CA ASP A 78 -8.20 13.65 -52.95
C ASP A 78 -6.97 13.41 -52.08
N SER A 79 -6.13 14.44 -51.97
CA SER A 79 -5.10 14.50 -50.94
C SER A 79 -5.78 14.40 -49.56
N PRO A 80 -5.16 13.76 -48.55
CA PRO A 80 -5.75 13.74 -47.20
C PRO A 80 -6.05 15.19 -46.76
N PRO A 81 -7.28 15.48 -46.28
CA PRO A 81 -7.69 16.84 -46.00
C PRO A 81 -6.80 17.42 -44.90
N ARG A 82 -6.31 18.66 -45.10
CA ARG A 82 -5.47 19.32 -44.09
C ARG A 82 -6.19 19.34 -42.73
N PRO A 83 -5.47 19.14 -41.61
CA PRO A 83 -6.03 19.36 -40.29
C PRO A 83 -6.68 20.74 -40.16
N ARG A 84 -7.80 20.80 -39.44
CA ARG A 84 -8.56 22.02 -39.19
C ARG A 84 -7.93 22.79 -38.06
N LYS A 85 -7.59 24.06 -38.32
CA LYS A 85 -6.94 24.90 -37.32
C LYS A 85 -7.96 25.45 -36.33
N ILE A 86 -7.77 25.16 -35.05
CA ILE A 86 -8.61 25.60 -33.95
C ILE A 86 -7.76 26.51 -33.08
N VAL A 87 -8.11 27.80 -32.99
CA VAL A 87 -7.45 28.75 -32.08
C VAL A 87 -8.30 28.89 -30.84
N LEU A 88 -7.77 28.49 -29.68
CA LEU A 88 -8.42 28.61 -28.38
C LEU A 88 -7.89 29.84 -27.66
N ILE A 89 -8.76 30.74 -27.20
CA ILE A 89 -8.36 31.99 -26.56
C ILE A 89 -8.95 32.04 -25.14
N ALA A 90 -8.06 32.13 -24.14
CA ALA A 90 -8.41 32.40 -22.75
C ALA A 90 -8.14 33.88 -22.43
N GLY A 91 -9.13 34.56 -21.88
CA GLY A 91 -8.92 35.87 -21.25
C GLY A 91 -8.06 35.77 -19.99
N PRO A 92 -7.53 36.90 -19.47
CA PRO A 92 -6.89 36.94 -18.16
C PRO A 92 -7.88 36.51 -17.07
N LYS A 93 -7.38 35.81 -16.06
CA LYS A 93 -8.17 35.47 -14.86
C LYS A 93 -8.62 36.74 -14.14
N ASP A 94 -9.89 36.83 -13.78
CA ASP A 94 -10.43 37.98 -13.07
C ASP A 94 -10.17 37.88 -11.55
N GLU A 95 -9.97 39.02 -10.90
CA GLU A 95 -9.60 39.12 -9.48
C GLU A 95 -10.75 38.81 -8.50
N HIS A 96 -11.98 38.56 -8.99
CA HIS A 96 -13.18 38.52 -8.16
C HIS A 96 -13.77 37.12 -7.94
N HIS A 97 -13.33 36.12 -8.70
CA HIS A 97 -13.79 34.74 -8.60
C HIS A 97 -12.69 33.83 -8.04
N GLY A 98 -13.04 33.03 -7.03
CA GLY A 98 -12.11 32.14 -6.34
C GLY A 98 -11.64 30.95 -7.19
N PRO A 99 -10.66 30.17 -6.70
CA PRO A 99 -10.15 28.99 -7.40
C PRO A 99 -11.26 28.01 -7.80
N GLY A 100 -11.17 27.44 -9.00
CA GLY A 100 -12.16 26.53 -9.56
C GLY A 100 -13.36 27.20 -10.22
N THR A 101 -13.41 28.53 -10.25
CA THR A 101 -14.47 29.32 -10.93
C THR A 101 -13.86 30.34 -11.88
N HIS A 102 -14.39 30.45 -13.10
CA HIS A 102 -13.88 31.35 -14.16
C HIS A 102 -12.38 31.17 -14.47
N ASP A 103 -11.88 29.94 -14.41
CA ASP A 103 -10.47 29.61 -14.71
C ASP A 103 -10.25 29.40 -16.22
N TYR A 104 -10.27 30.51 -16.96
CA TYR A 104 -10.25 30.53 -18.42
C TYR A 104 -9.08 29.75 -19.05
N GLU A 105 -7.86 29.90 -18.50
CA GLU A 105 -6.70 29.15 -18.97
C GLU A 105 -6.81 27.65 -18.72
N ALA A 106 -7.35 27.24 -17.57
CA ALA A 106 -7.55 25.83 -17.25
C ALA A 106 -8.57 25.21 -18.22
N THR A 107 -9.69 25.90 -18.47
CA THR A 107 -10.67 25.49 -19.49
C THR A 107 -10.04 25.38 -20.88
N VAL A 108 -9.20 26.33 -21.32
CA VAL A 108 -8.54 26.25 -22.64
C VAL A 108 -7.54 25.09 -22.71
N LYS A 109 -6.74 24.85 -21.66
CA LYS A 109 -5.81 23.71 -21.57
C LYS A 109 -6.56 22.38 -21.63
N THR A 110 -7.63 22.23 -20.85
CA THR A 110 -8.51 21.04 -20.87
C THR A 110 -9.10 20.78 -22.27
N ILE A 111 -9.56 21.82 -22.98
CA ILE A 111 -10.06 21.66 -24.36
C ILE A 111 -8.94 21.30 -25.33
N GLN A 112 -7.75 21.91 -25.19
CA GLN A 112 -6.60 21.60 -26.02
C GLN A 112 -6.22 20.12 -25.88
N GLU A 113 -5.94 19.68 -24.66
CA GLU A 113 -5.57 18.30 -24.33
C GLU A 113 -6.63 17.31 -24.82
N ALA A 114 -7.91 17.58 -24.57
CA ALA A 114 -9.00 16.72 -24.98
C ALA A 114 -9.16 16.62 -26.50
N LEU A 115 -8.89 17.69 -27.26
CA LEU A 115 -8.92 17.68 -28.73
C LEU A 115 -7.68 17.01 -29.35
N GLU A 116 -6.49 17.32 -28.84
CA GLU A 116 -5.21 16.76 -29.30
C GLU A 116 -5.10 15.26 -29.00
N ALA A 117 -5.73 14.79 -27.92
CA ALA A 117 -5.90 13.37 -27.62
C ALA A 117 -7.26 12.80 -28.03
N SER A 118 -8.06 13.47 -28.88
CA SER A 118 -9.41 13.00 -29.27
C SER A 118 -9.41 11.92 -30.37
N ASN A 119 -10.56 11.26 -30.53
CA ASN A 119 -10.85 10.40 -31.69
C ASN A 119 -10.91 11.17 -33.04
N VAL A 120 -10.67 12.49 -33.02
CA VAL A 120 -10.47 13.33 -34.20
C VAL A 120 -9.13 14.08 -34.20
N ALA A 121 -8.15 13.66 -33.37
CA ALA A 121 -6.82 14.28 -33.25
C ALA A 121 -6.14 14.52 -34.61
N GLY A 122 -6.10 13.51 -35.48
CA GLY A 122 -5.54 13.62 -36.84
C GLY A 122 -6.30 14.57 -37.80
N GLN A 123 -7.45 15.12 -37.38
CA GLN A 123 -8.25 16.09 -38.14
C GLN A 123 -8.12 17.53 -37.59
N VAL A 124 -7.39 17.75 -36.49
CA VAL A 124 -7.23 19.06 -35.84
C VAL A 124 -5.78 19.53 -35.79
N LYS A 125 -5.59 20.85 -35.77
CA LYS A 125 -4.38 21.50 -35.30
C LYS A 125 -4.82 22.55 -34.28
N VAL A 126 -4.49 22.36 -33.01
CA VAL A 126 -4.91 23.28 -31.95
C VAL A 126 -3.79 24.29 -31.68
N GLU A 127 -4.14 25.55 -31.46
CA GLU A 127 -3.23 26.59 -31.00
C GLU A 127 -3.90 27.31 -29.83
N ALA A 128 -3.35 27.18 -28.63
CA ALA A 128 -3.86 27.84 -27.43
C ALA A 128 -3.17 29.20 -27.21
N VAL A 129 -3.99 30.21 -26.93
CA VAL A 129 -3.60 31.55 -26.51
C VAL A 129 -4.08 31.73 -25.08
N LEU A 130 -3.13 31.89 -24.17
CA LEU A 130 -3.37 32.12 -22.76
C LEU A 130 -3.23 33.62 -22.44
N ASN A 131 -3.81 34.06 -21.32
CA ASN A 131 -3.69 35.43 -20.80
C ASN A 131 -4.04 36.56 -21.81
N GLY A 132 -5.07 36.40 -22.64
CA GLY A 132 -5.67 37.50 -23.41
C GLY A 132 -5.84 37.26 -24.91
N TRP A 133 -4.88 37.72 -25.72
CA TRP A 133 -4.99 37.79 -27.18
C TRP A 133 -3.66 37.40 -27.83
N PRO A 134 -3.63 36.74 -29.01
CA PRO A 134 -2.36 36.27 -29.58
C PRO A 134 -1.39 37.42 -29.87
N ASP A 135 -0.14 37.27 -29.44
CA ASP A 135 0.98 38.19 -29.70
C ASP A 135 1.23 38.39 -31.20
N ASP A 136 0.99 37.34 -31.99
CA ASP A 136 0.89 37.40 -33.46
C ASP A 136 -0.57 37.15 -33.90
N PRO A 137 -1.36 38.20 -34.15
CA PRO A 137 -2.74 38.07 -34.62
C PRO A 137 -2.88 37.39 -35.99
N THR A 138 -1.80 37.19 -36.77
CA THR A 138 -1.88 36.49 -38.05
C THR A 138 -2.25 35.01 -37.90
N THR A 139 -2.12 34.42 -36.71
CA THR A 139 -2.65 33.07 -36.42
C THR A 139 -4.17 32.94 -36.66
N LEU A 140 -4.91 34.06 -36.63
CA LEU A 140 -6.35 34.06 -36.88
C LEU A 140 -6.71 34.00 -38.38
N ASP A 141 -5.77 34.30 -39.29
CA ASP A 141 -6.04 34.43 -40.72
C ASP A 141 -6.29 33.08 -41.42
N ASP A 142 -5.76 31.97 -40.90
CA ASP A 142 -5.98 30.62 -41.44
C ASP A 142 -6.88 29.73 -40.57
N ALA A 143 -7.22 30.16 -39.34
CA ALA A 143 -8.10 29.46 -38.41
C ALA A 143 -9.41 28.95 -39.07
N ASP A 144 -9.79 27.70 -38.84
CA ASP A 144 -11.10 27.15 -39.21
C ASP A 144 -12.15 27.39 -38.10
N THR A 145 -11.71 27.55 -36.84
CA THR A 145 -12.54 27.99 -35.71
C THR A 145 -11.72 28.78 -34.70
N ILE A 146 -12.35 29.78 -34.12
CA ILE A 146 -11.87 30.52 -32.95
C ILE A 146 -12.81 30.18 -31.78
N PHE A 147 -12.25 29.73 -30.67
CA PHE A 147 -12.94 29.54 -29.40
C PHE A 147 -12.50 30.64 -28.44
N LEU A 148 -13.43 31.17 -27.64
CA LEU A 148 -13.14 32.21 -26.67
C LEU A 148 -13.87 31.95 -25.35
N VAL A 149 -13.12 32.02 -24.25
CA VAL A 149 -13.64 32.07 -22.89
C VAL A 149 -12.87 33.14 -22.11
N SER A 150 -13.60 34.06 -21.48
CA SER A 150 -13.04 35.27 -20.89
C SER A 150 -14.06 35.97 -20.00
N ALA A 151 -13.62 37.00 -19.27
CA ALA A 151 -14.51 37.98 -18.69
C ALA A 151 -15.38 38.69 -19.75
N GLY A 152 -16.50 39.23 -19.29
CA GLY A 152 -17.42 40.06 -20.06
C GLY A 152 -17.03 41.54 -20.11
N ALA A 153 -17.70 42.30 -20.97
CA ALA A 153 -17.49 43.74 -21.13
C ALA A 153 -18.49 44.62 -20.34
N ASP A 154 -19.19 44.05 -19.35
CA ASP A 154 -20.12 44.76 -18.47
C ASP A 154 -19.42 45.66 -17.43
N ARG A 155 -18.22 45.28 -16.99
CA ARG A 155 -17.42 46.08 -16.04
C ARG A 155 -16.55 47.09 -16.76
N LYS A 156 -15.74 46.62 -17.73
CA LYS A 156 -14.85 47.45 -18.55
C LYS A 156 -14.66 46.77 -19.91
N GLU A 157 -14.88 47.53 -20.98
CA GLU A 157 -15.01 46.97 -22.32
C GLU A 157 -13.74 46.27 -22.83
N SER A 158 -12.56 46.70 -22.39
CA SER A 158 -11.27 46.09 -22.75
C SER A 158 -10.99 44.73 -22.09
N ASP A 159 -11.76 44.36 -21.07
CA ASP A 159 -11.54 43.10 -20.33
C ASP A 159 -12.01 41.90 -21.17
N HIS A 160 -12.84 42.16 -22.17
CA HIS A 160 -13.19 41.24 -23.22
C HIS A 160 -12.14 41.26 -24.36
N PRO A 161 -11.41 40.16 -24.63
CA PRO A 161 -10.17 40.20 -25.42
C PRO A 161 -10.27 40.79 -26.84
N PHE A 162 -11.42 40.67 -27.51
CA PHE A 162 -11.61 41.23 -28.86
C PHE A 162 -12.19 42.64 -28.91
N LEU A 163 -12.65 43.18 -27.78
CA LEU A 163 -13.20 44.54 -27.70
C LEU A 163 -12.15 45.60 -27.38
N ALA A 164 -10.94 45.17 -27.01
CA ALA A 164 -9.75 46.03 -26.99
C ALA A 164 -9.30 46.43 -28.41
N ASP A 165 -8.89 47.68 -28.56
CA ASP A 165 -8.25 48.25 -29.76
C ASP A 165 -9.02 47.98 -31.07
N ASP A 166 -8.35 47.51 -32.12
CA ASP A 166 -8.91 47.20 -33.44
C ASP A 166 -9.25 45.71 -33.62
N ARG A 167 -9.12 44.89 -32.57
CA ARG A 167 -9.24 43.41 -32.62
C ARG A 167 -10.60 42.92 -33.10
N MET A 168 -11.68 43.66 -32.84
CA MET A 168 -13.00 43.34 -33.41
C MET A 168 -12.99 43.38 -34.95
N GLN A 169 -12.17 44.22 -35.59
CA GLN A 169 -12.02 44.24 -37.04
C GLN A 169 -11.28 43.00 -37.55
N MET A 170 -10.32 42.50 -36.76
CA MET A 170 -9.62 41.23 -37.04
C MET A 170 -10.59 40.05 -37.02
N LEU A 171 -11.50 39.97 -36.03
CA LEU A 171 -12.56 38.95 -36.04
C LEU A 171 -13.57 39.13 -37.17
N ASP A 172 -13.98 40.36 -37.49
CA ASP A 172 -14.91 40.64 -38.60
C ASP A 172 -14.36 40.10 -39.94
N LYS A 173 -13.05 40.24 -40.19
CA LYS A 173 -12.34 39.62 -41.33
C LYS A 173 -12.52 38.10 -41.34
N GLN A 174 -12.33 37.42 -40.21
CA GLN A 174 -12.47 35.95 -40.14
C GLN A 174 -13.93 35.48 -40.23
N MET A 175 -14.87 36.23 -39.64
CA MET A 175 -16.30 35.92 -39.71
C MET A 175 -16.81 36.06 -41.15
N LYS A 176 -16.33 37.05 -41.91
CA LYS A 176 -16.57 37.20 -43.35
C LYS A 176 -15.94 36.09 -44.19
N ARG A 177 -14.73 35.63 -43.85
CA ARG A 177 -14.07 34.44 -44.44
C ARG A 177 -14.85 33.14 -44.19
N GLY A 178 -15.73 33.12 -43.19
CA GLY A 178 -16.52 31.93 -42.82
C GLY A 178 -15.78 30.98 -41.87
N CYS A 179 -14.82 31.51 -41.10
CA CYS A 179 -14.26 30.88 -39.91
C CYS A 179 -15.37 30.64 -38.88
N GLY A 180 -15.24 29.59 -38.06
CA GLY A 180 -16.14 29.30 -36.95
C GLY A 180 -15.87 30.17 -35.70
N LEU A 181 -16.88 30.35 -34.84
CA LEU A 181 -16.73 31.07 -33.57
C LEU A 181 -17.51 30.37 -32.46
N VAL A 182 -16.83 30.02 -31.37
CA VAL A 182 -17.41 29.50 -30.13
C VAL A 182 -17.18 30.47 -28.98
N MET A 183 -18.20 30.73 -28.17
CA MET A 183 -18.11 31.60 -26.98
C MET A 183 -18.84 30.95 -25.80
N LEU A 184 -18.16 30.84 -24.66
CA LEU A 184 -18.72 30.24 -23.43
C LEU A 184 -18.89 31.27 -22.30
N HIS A 185 -19.93 31.05 -21.49
CA HIS A 185 -20.17 31.73 -20.23
C HIS A 185 -20.01 33.27 -20.34
N TRP A 186 -19.36 33.92 -19.37
CA TRP A 186 -19.26 35.39 -19.25
C TRP A 186 -18.75 36.10 -20.53
N SER A 187 -18.05 35.40 -21.43
CA SER A 187 -17.64 35.95 -22.72
C SER A 187 -18.82 36.40 -23.61
N VAL A 188 -20.05 35.93 -23.39
CA VAL A 188 -21.23 36.38 -24.17
C VAL A 188 -21.77 37.77 -23.76
N PHE A 189 -21.15 38.44 -22.79
CA PHE A 189 -21.53 39.79 -22.32
C PHE A 189 -20.90 40.85 -23.24
N ILE A 190 -21.67 41.32 -24.21
CA ILE A 190 -21.22 42.23 -25.27
C ILE A 190 -22.03 43.54 -25.26
N PRO A 191 -21.38 44.72 -25.30
CA PRO A 191 -22.06 46.01 -25.31
C PRO A 191 -23.06 46.14 -26.46
N ILE A 192 -24.22 46.73 -26.18
CA ILE A 192 -25.35 46.80 -27.09
C ILE A 192 -25.07 47.57 -28.38
N LYS A 193 -24.07 48.47 -28.38
CA LYS A 193 -23.56 49.15 -29.58
C LYS A 193 -22.97 48.20 -30.62
N HIS A 194 -22.60 46.97 -30.23
CA HIS A 194 -22.07 45.93 -31.11
C HIS A 194 -23.12 44.88 -31.53
N GLU A 195 -24.36 45.00 -31.06
CA GLU A 195 -25.51 44.12 -31.36
C GLU A 195 -25.62 43.71 -32.84
N PRO A 196 -25.50 44.61 -33.84
CA PRO A 196 -25.63 44.22 -35.25
C PRO A 196 -24.56 43.23 -35.75
N ARG A 197 -23.36 43.26 -35.15
CA ARG A 197 -22.25 42.34 -35.46
C ARG A 197 -22.37 41.05 -34.68
N ILE A 198 -22.45 41.12 -33.35
CA ILE A 198 -22.48 39.91 -32.51
C ILE A 198 -23.71 39.05 -32.79
N SER A 199 -24.88 39.65 -33.08
CA SER A 199 -26.07 38.89 -33.47
C SER A 199 -25.96 38.23 -34.85
N GLU A 200 -25.16 38.76 -35.78
CA GLU A 200 -24.86 38.10 -37.06
C GLU A 200 -23.80 36.99 -36.92
N TRP A 201 -22.88 37.14 -35.97
CA TRP A 201 -21.82 36.16 -35.70
C TRP A 201 -22.37 34.99 -34.87
N LEU A 202 -22.90 35.30 -33.69
CA LEU A 202 -23.25 34.34 -32.64
C LEU A 202 -24.76 34.07 -32.54
N GLY A 203 -25.62 34.86 -33.20
CA GLY A 203 -27.10 34.72 -33.17
C GLY A 203 -27.77 35.30 -31.93
N GLY A 204 -27.10 35.29 -30.79
CA GLY A 204 -27.55 35.90 -29.55
C GLY A 204 -26.39 36.26 -28.63
N PHE A 205 -26.67 37.05 -27.60
CA PHE A 205 -25.70 37.53 -26.60
C PHE A 205 -26.44 37.91 -25.29
N PHE A 206 -25.70 38.17 -24.22
CA PHE A 206 -26.25 38.65 -22.96
C PHE A 206 -26.43 40.17 -23.00
N ASP A 207 -27.68 40.66 -22.92
CA ASP A 207 -27.99 42.09 -22.92
C ASP A 207 -28.11 42.61 -21.48
N TYR A 208 -27.03 43.26 -21.03
CA TYR A 208 -26.90 43.89 -19.71
C TYR A 208 -27.20 45.40 -19.75
N GLN A 209 -27.80 45.93 -20.83
CA GLN A 209 -27.94 47.39 -21.03
C GLN A 209 -29.35 47.87 -21.41
N ARG A 210 -30.30 46.97 -21.73
CA ARG A 210 -31.67 47.36 -22.14
C ARG A 210 -32.79 46.51 -21.49
N GLY A 211 -32.83 46.41 -20.17
CA GLY A 211 -33.97 45.79 -19.47
C GLY A 211 -34.45 46.51 -18.22
N ASP A 212 -35.61 46.06 -17.74
CA ASP A 212 -36.38 46.69 -16.66
C ASP A 212 -35.96 46.23 -15.24
N ASP A 213 -34.92 45.40 -15.13
CA ASP A 213 -34.27 45.02 -13.86
C ASP A 213 -33.57 46.24 -13.22
N PRO A 214 -33.44 46.34 -11.88
CA PRO A 214 -32.75 47.45 -11.21
C PRO A 214 -31.28 47.69 -11.64
N ARG A 215 -30.61 46.71 -12.25
CA ARG A 215 -29.26 46.83 -12.84
C ARG A 215 -29.27 47.32 -14.29
N GLY A 216 -30.45 47.48 -14.91
CA GLY A 216 -30.65 47.81 -16.32
C GLY A 216 -30.56 46.61 -17.28
N TRP A 217 -30.57 45.38 -16.74
CA TRP A 217 -30.32 44.16 -17.50
C TRP A 217 -31.59 43.56 -18.11
N HIS A 218 -31.51 43.10 -19.36
CA HIS A 218 -32.57 42.34 -20.05
C HIS A 218 -32.39 40.84 -19.84
N SER A 219 -31.16 40.37 -20.06
CA SER A 219 -30.75 39.02 -19.74
C SER A 219 -30.54 38.87 -18.23
N ALA A 220 -30.72 37.65 -17.73
CA ALA A 220 -30.69 37.36 -16.29
C ALA A 220 -29.83 36.13 -16.01
N ILE A 221 -29.39 36.01 -14.75
CA ILE A 221 -28.47 34.97 -14.27
C ILE A 221 -29.15 34.19 -13.14
N THR A 222 -28.93 32.88 -13.07
CA THR A 222 -29.30 32.07 -11.90
C THR A 222 -28.36 30.87 -11.74
N PHE A 223 -28.01 30.53 -10.50
CA PHE A 223 -27.35 29.27 -10.18
C PHE A 223 -28.40 28.17 -10.08
N ALA A 224 -28.30 27.14 -10.92
CA ALA A 224 -29.25 26.04 -10.92
C ALA A 224 -28.57 24.71 -11.25
N THR A 225 -29.11 23.62 -10.69
CA THR A 225 -28.90 22.28 -11.21
C THR A 225 -30.04 21.98 -12.18
N ALA A 226 -29.71 21.66 -13.43
CA ALA A 226 -30.68 21.45 -14.51
C ALA A 226 -30.43 20.13 -15.24
N LYS A 227 -31.50 19.44 -15.61
CA LYS A 227 -31.46 18.30 -16.54
C LYS A 227 -31.19 18.82 -17.95
N ILE A 228 -30.00 18.54 -18.47
CA ILE A 228 -29.58 18.86 -19.83
C ILE A 228 -29.91 17.68 -20.73
N GLN A 229 -30.73 17.94 -21.75
CA GLN A 229 -30.92 17.04 -22.88
C GLN A 229 -30.64 17.81 -24.18
N PRO A 230 -29.50 17.57 -24.84
CA PRO A 230 -29.17 18.23 -26.09
C PRO A 230 -30.11 17.81 -27.22
N ASN A 231 -30.39 18.72 -28.16
CA ASN A 231 -31.26 18.50 -29.30
C ASN A 231 -30.74 17.36 -30.20
N PRO A 232 -31.34 16.15 -30.18
CA PRO A 232 -30.76 14.96 -30.79
C PRO A 232 -30.74 15.00 -32.33
N LYS A 233 -31.42 15.98 -32.93
CA LYS A 233 -31.41 16.20 -34.39
C LYS A 233 -30.18 16.99 -34.86
N HIS A 234 -29.45 17.64 -33.95
CA HIS A 234 -28.27 18.43 -34.31
C HIS A 234 -26.98 17.61 -34.15
N PRO A 235 -25.99 17.71 -35.07
CA PRO A 235 -24.74 16.95 -34.96
C PRO A 235 -23.95 17.15 -33.67
N ILE A 236 -24.14 18.28 -32.98
CA ILE A 236 -23.49 18.57 -31.68
C ILE A 236 -23.97 17.62 -30.56
N ALA A 237 -25.17 17.03 -30.68
CA ALA A 237 -25.74 16.14 -29.69
C ALA A 237 -25.33 14.66 -29.86
N LYS A 238 -24.54 14.31 -30.88
CA LYS A 238 -24.12 12.92 -31.10
C LYS A 238 -23.23 12.42 -29.96
N GLY A 239 -23.56 11.25 -29.41
CA GLY A 239 -22.82 10.66 -28.29
C GLY A 239 -23.01 11.36 -26.94
N VAL A 240 -23.88 12.37 -26.84
CA VAL A 240 -24.16 13.06 -25.57
C VAL A 240 -25.42 12.49 -24.92
N PRO A 241 -25.33 11.71 -23.83
CA PRO A 241 -26.51 11.27 -23.09
C PRO A 241 -27.16 12.45 -22.34
N PRO A 242 -28.41 12.33 -21.86
CA PRO A 242 -28.97 13.28 -20.91
C PRO A 242 -28.18 13.25 -19.59
N PHE A 243 -27.93 14.42 -18.99
CA PHE A 243 -27.16 14.56 -17.75
C PHE A 243 -27.73 15.66 -16.84
N GLU A 244 -27.41 15.62 -15.55
CA GLU A 244 -27.72 16.72 -14.62
C GLU A 244 -26.48 17.60 -14.45
N HIS A 245 -26.64 18.90 -14.66
CA HIS A 245 -25.53 19.85 -14.62
C HIS A 245 -25.83 21.03 -13.71
N ARG A 246 -24.88 21.38 -12.84
CA ARG A 246 -24.95 22.56 -11.97
C ARG A 246 -24.07 23.67 -12.50
N ASP A 247 -24.67 24.80 -12.84
CA ASP A 247 -23.96 25.95 -13.40
C ASP A 247 -24.59 27.27 -12.98
N GLU A 248 -23.90 28.37 -13.30
CA GLU A 248 -24.49 29.70 -13.36
C GLU A 248 -25.07 29.90 -14.78
N PHE A 249 -26.34 29.59 -14.95
CA PHE A 249 -27.02 29.70 -16.24
C PHE A 249 -27.50 31.13 -16.51
N TYR A 250 -27.26 31.59 -17.74
CA TYR A 250 -27.84 32.84 -18.24
C TYR A 250 -29.08 32.56 -19.10
N TYR A 251 -30.11 33.39 -18.92
CA TYR A 251 -31.41 33.26 -19.57
C TYR A 251 -31.99 34.63 -19.96
N LYS A 252 -33.14 34.66 -20.66
CA LYS A 252 -33.58 35.84 -21.43
C LYS A 252 -32.48 36.35 -22.38
N ILE A 253 -31.84 35.43 -23.09
CA ILE A 253 -30.79 35.74 -24.07
C ILE A 253 -31.38 36.55 -25.22
N ARG A 254 -30.67 37.62 -25.63
CA ARG A 254 -31.09 38.51 -26.70
C ARG A 254 -30.75 37.89 -28.06
N PHE A 255 -31.69 37.12 -28.60
CA PHE A 255 -31.57 36.54 -29.94
C PHE A 255 -31.89 37.54 -31.05
N ARG A 256 -31.33 37.30 -32.24
CA ARG A 256 -31.65 38.03 -33.46
C ARG A 256 -33.09 37.73 -33.90
N ASP A 257 -33.89 38.78 -34.07
CA ASP A 257 -35.32 38.65 -34.41
C ASP A 257 -35.57 37.78 -35.64
N LYS A 258 -36.33 36.70 -35.44
CA LYS A 258 -36.88 35.81 -36.47
C LYS A 258 -35.82 35.20 -37.42
N ASP A 259 -34.64 34.89 -36.89
CA ASP A 259 -33.55 34.29 -37.65
C ASP A 259 -33.64 32.75 -37.67
N ASP A 260 -34.01 32.19 -38.82
CA ASP A 260 -34.14 30.74 -39.05
C ASP A 260 -32.80 29.98 -39.04
N ARG A 261 -31.67 30.71 -39.01
CA ARG A 261 -30.32 30.15 -38.90
C ARG A 261 -29.96 29.71 -37.48
N ILE A 262 -30.71 30.15 -36.47
CA ILE A 262 -30.47 29.86 -35.05
C ILE A 262 -31.16 28.54 -34.69
N THR A 263 -30.38 27.58 -34.18
CA THR A 263 -30.88 26.27 -33.74
C THR A 263 -30.60 26.10 -32.24
N PRO A 264 -31.63 26.02 -31.38
CA PRO A 264 -31.48 25.63 -29.98
C PRO A 264 -30.81 24.26 -29.86
N ILE A 265 -29.73 24.19 -29.06
CA ILE A 265 -28.99 22.96 -28.77
C ILE A 265 -29.34 22.45 -27.38
N VAL A 266 -29.40 23.32 -26.37
CA VAL A 266 -29.84 22.98 -25.01
C VAL A 266 -30.90 23.97 -24.57
N THR A 267 -32.03 23.45 -24.10
CA THR A 267 -33.12 24.21 -23.48
C THR A 267 -33.38 23.60 -22.11
N VAL A 268 -33.39 24.43 -21.06
CA VAL A 268 -33.56 23.98 -19.66
C VAL A 268 -34.71 24.70 -18.97
N LYS A 269 -35.39 24.00 -18.07
CA LYS A 269 -36.36 24.61 -17.15
C LYS A 269 -35.61 25.10 -15.91
N LEU A 270 -35.46 26.41 -15.78
CA LEU A 270 -34.77 27.05 -14.65
C LEU A 270 -35.72 27.29 -13.46
N PRO A 271 -35.21 27.33 -12.21
CA PRO A 271 -35.98 27.76 -11.06
C PRO A 271 -36.58 29.15 -11.27
N ASP A 272 -37.82 29.34 -10.81
CA ASP A 272 -38.57 30.61 -10.85
C ASP A 272 -38.74 31.27 -12.23
N VAL A 273 -38.46 30.54 -13.32
CA VAL A 273 -38.74 30.96 -14.71
C VAL A 273 -39.86 30.10 -15.27
N GLU A 274 -40.98 30.70 -15.68
CA GLU A 274 -42.18 29.99 -16.14
C GLU A 274 -41.93 29.16 -17.40
N GLU A 275 -41.26 29.73 -18.40
CA GLU A 275 -40.97 29.07 -19.69
C GLU A 275 -39.55 28.48 -19.74
N PRO A 276 -39.33 27.30 -20.34
CA PRO A 276 -38.00 26.76 -20.60
C PRO A 276 -37.12 27.72 -21.42
N GLN A 277 -35.85 27.84 -21.05
CA GLN A 277 -34.91 28.83 -21.58
C GLN A 277 -33.85 28.17 -22.45
N VAL A 278 -33.57 28.75 -23.62
CA VAL A 278 -32.47 28.32 -24.48
C VAL A 278 -31.15 28.83 -23.88
N VAL A 279 -30.32 27.90 -23.41
CA VAL A 279 -29.02 28.18 -22.76
C VAL A 279 -27.84 27.82 -23.65
N ALA A 280 -28.02 26.91 -24.62
CA ALA A 280 -27.04 26.67 -25.68
C ALA A 280 -27.69 26.72 -27.05
N TRP A 281 -27.03 27.34 -28.03
CA TRP A 281 -27.52 27.46 -29.40
C TRP A 281 -26.40 27.43 -30.42
N ALA A 282 -26.75 27.04 -31.65
CA ALA A 282 -25.86 27.03 -32.80
C ALA A 282 -26.40 27.93 -33.92
N VAL A 283 -25.51 28.46 -34.75
CA VAL A 283 -25.84 29.33 -35.90
C VAL A 283 -25.07 28.90 -37.13
N LYS A 284 -25.74 28.85 -38.28
CA LYS A 284 -25.09 28.68 -39.59
C LYS A 284 -25.22 29.95 -40.42
N ARG A 285 -24.16 30.75 -40.50
CA ARG A 285 -24.10 31.99 -41.30
C ARG A 285 -24.28 31.71 -42.79
N LYS A 286 -24.73 32.72 -43.55
CA LYS A 286 -25.02 32.59 -44.99
C LYS A 286 -23.76 32.27 -45.83
N ASN A 287 -22.57 32.66 -45.36
CA ASN A 287 -21.28 32.30 -45.96
C ASN A 287 -20.76 30.91 -45.53
N GLY A 288 -21.57 30.10 -44.85
CA GLY A 288 -21.18 28.77 -44.37
C GLY A 288 -20.31 28.76 -43.12
N GLY A 289 -20.04 29.92 -42.52
CA GLY A 289 -19.49 30.00 -41.16
C GLY A 289 -20.46 29.40 -40.13
N ARG A 290 -19.92 28.80 -39.08
CA ARG A 290 -20.68 28.11 -38.03
C ARG A 290 -20.35 28.71 -36.68
N SER A 291 -21.33 28.80 -35.78
CA SER A 291 -21.09 29.26 -34.42
C SER A 291 -21.88 28.49 -33.39
N PHE A 292 -21.36 28.45 -32.18
CA PHE A 292 -22.00 27.89 -31.01
C PHE A 292 -21.78 28.84 -29.82
N ALA A 293 -22.79 28.97 -28.98
CA ALA A 293 -22.66 29.61 -27.68
C ALA A 293 -23.40 28.81 -26.63
N PHE A 294 -22.86 28.85 -25.42
CA PHE A 294 -23.45 28.23 -24.24
C PHE A 294 -23.23 29.13 -23.04
N THR A 295 -24.29 29.31 -22.24
CA THR A 295 -24.26 30.20 -21.08
C THR A 295 -23.66 29.57 -19.83
N GLY A 296 -23.51 28.25 -19.79
CA GLY A 296 -22.73 27.56 -18.75
C GLY A 296 -21.22 27.65 -18.99
N GLY A 297 -20.46 27.19 -18.01
CA GLY A 297 -19.00 27.28 -17.93
C GLY A 297 -18.47 28.05 -16.71
N HIS A 298 -19.26 28.18 -15.63
CA HIS A 298 -18.83 28.88 -14.42
C HIS A 298 -17.76 28.10 -13.64
N PHE A 299 -18.00 26.81 -13.43
CA PHE A 299 -17.14 25.93 -12.63
C PHE A 299 -16.18 25.12 -13.51
N GLN A 300 -14.89 25.09 -13.15
CA GLN A 300 -13.90 24.23 -13.82
C GLN A 300 -14.24 22.74 -13.63
N LYS A 301 -14.85 22.38 -12.49
CA LYS A 301 -15.34 21.02 -12.19
C LYS A 301 -16.36 20.48 -13.20
N SER A 302 -17.02 21.35 -13.98
CA SER A 302 -17.92 20.92 -15.06
C SER A 302 -17.23 20.01 -16.09
N TRP A 303 -15.92 20.18 -16.26
CA TRP A 303 -15.11 19.36 -17.17
C TRP A 303 -14.84 17.94 -16.66
N ASP A 304 -15.30 17.56 -15.46
CA ASP A 304 -15.23 16.18 -14.97
C ASP A 304 -16.32 15.28 -15.61
N ASP A 305 -17.45 15.87 -16.03
CA ASP A 305 -18.60 15.16 -16.61
C ASP A 305 -18.39 14.87 -18.11
N ASP A 306 -18.47 13.59 -18.51
CA ASP A 306 -18.23 13.17 -19.89
C ASP A 306 -19.26 13.69 -20.90
N ALA A 307 -20.53 13.84 -20.50
CA ALA A 307 -21.56 14.38 -21.38
C ALA A 307 -21.36 15.88 -21.61
N TYR A 308 -20.99 16.62 -20.57
CA TYR A 308 -20.57 18.03 -20.66
C TYR A 308 -19.34 18.19 -21.56
N ARG A 309 -18.28 17.40 -21.32
CA ARG A 309 -17.06 17.37 -22.17
C ARG A 309 -17.42 17.13 -23.65
N THR A 310 -18.14 16.05 -23.93
CA THR A 310 -18.48 15.62 -25.30
C THR A 310 -19.32 16.67 -26.01
N LEU A 311 -20.26 17.31 -25.31
CA LEU A 311 -21.08 18.40 -25.87
C LEU A 311 -20.24 19.58 -26.38
N LEU A 312 -19.26 20.02 -25.59
CA LEU A 312 -18.42 21.17 -25.93
C LEU A 312 -17.37 20.83 -27.01
N LEU A 313 -16.76 19.65 -26.95
CA LEU A 313 -15.83 19.18 -27.99
C LEU A 313 -16.56 19.00 -29.33
N ASN A 314 -17.76 18.42 -29.31
CA ASN A 314 -18.64 18.34 -30.47
C ASN A 314 -18.94 19.73 -31.05
N ALA A 315 -19.18 20.74 -30.21
CA ALA A 315 -19.45 22.10 -30.68
C ALA A 315 -18.24 22.71 -31.40
N VAL A 316 -17.04 22.62 -30.81
CA VAL A 316 -15.79 23.14 -31.41
C VAL A 316 -15.46 22.46 -32.73
N CYS A 317 -15.52 21.12 -32.78
CA CYS A 317 -15.30 20.37 -34.02
C CYS A 317 -16.38 20.68 -35.07
N TRP A 318 -17.64 20.83 -34.66
CA TRP A 318 -18.71 21.17 -35.58
C TRP A 318 -18.53 22.56 -36.17
N THR A 319 -18.10 23.57 -35.39
CA THR A 319 -17.79 24.89 -35.92
C THR A 319 -16.60 24.86 -36.88
N ALA A 320 -15.60 23.99 -36.61
CA ALA A 320 -14.43 23.76 -37.47
C ALA A 320 -14.76 22.98 -38.76
N LYS A 321 -16.03 22.61 -38.96
CA LYS A 321 -16.56 21.84 -40.10
C LYS A 321 -16.04 20.41 -40.16
N ILE A 322 -15.63 19.86 -39.01
CA ILE A 322 -15.35 18.43 -38.82
C ILE A 322 -16.68 17.67 -38.75
N ASN A 323 -16.69 16.43 -39.25
CA ASN A 323 -17.84 15.54 -39.13
C ASN A 323 -17.84 14.89 -37.75
N ILE A 324 -18.88 15.16 -36.94
CA ILE A 324 -18.97 14.59 -35.60
C ILE A 324 -19.19 13.06 -35.67
N PRO A 325 -18.35 12.25 -35.00
CA PRO A 325 -18.51 10.79 -34.92
C PRO A 325 -19.87 10.36 -34.33
N ALA A 326 -20.25 9.09 -34.52
CA ALA A 326 -21.52 8.59 -33.99
C ALA A 326 -21.59 8.66 -32.44
N GLY A 327 -20.51 8.24 -31.78
CA GLY A 327 -20.32 8.36 -30.32
C GLY A 327 -19.73 9.70 -29.86
N GLY A 328 -19.86 10.77 -30.66
CA GLY A 328 -19.31 12.09 -30.34
C GLY A 328 -17.79 12.20 -30.41
N VAL A 329 -17.28 13.40 -30.15
CA VAL A 329 -15.87 13.69 -29.95
C VAL A 329 -15.56 13.51 -28.47
N HIS A 330 -14.88 12.42 -28.17
CA HIS A 330 -14.32 12.11 -26.86
C HIS A 330 -12.79 12.03 -26.98
N LYS A 331 -12.09 12.15 -25.86
CA LYS A 331 -10.68 11.76 -25.76
C LYS A 331 -10.59 10.32 -26.30
N GLN A 332 -9.81 10.09 -27.34
CA GLN A 332 -9.40 8.74 -27.71
C GLN A 332 -8.60 8.27 -26.51
N LEU A 333 -9.19 7.37 -25.73
CA LEU A 333 -8.53 6.77 -24.59
C LEU A 333 -7.27 6.09 -25.14
N ALA A 334 -6.13 6.75 -24.95
CA ALA A 334 -4.81 6.21 -25.25
C ALA A 334 -4.47 5.24 -24.12
N PHE A 335 -5.28 4.18 -24.03
CA PHE A 335 -5.33 3.16 -22.97
C PHE A 335 -5.54 3.64 -21.52
N ASP A 336 -5.47 4.94 -21.21
CA ASP A 336 -4.97 5.35 -19.88
C ASP A 336 -5.72 6.49 -19.15
N ASP A 337 -7.07 6.48 -19.12
CA ASP A 337 -7.83 7.45 -18.29
C ASP A 337 -9.11 6.93 -17.59
N GLN A 338 -9.68 5.78 -17.98
CA GLN A 338 -10.96 5.28 -17.42
C GLN A 338 -10.88 3.88 -16.78
N TRP A 339 -9.72 3.20 -16.83
CA TRP A 339 -9.58 1.83 -16.31
C TRP A 339 -8.26 1.59 -15.59
N THR A 340 -7.13 2.07 -16.13
CA THR A 340 -6.00 2.46 -15.27
C THR A 340 -6.42 3.68 -14.44
N PRO A 341 -6.06 3.74 -13.14
CA PRO A 341 -5.81 5.04 -12.52
C PRO A 341 -4.79 5.75 -13.38
N LYS A 342 -4.98 7.04 -13.67
CA LYS A 342 -3.93 7.83 -14.32
C LYS A 342 -2.62 7.60 -13.55
N PRO A 343 -1.55 7.09 -14.18
CA PRO A 343 -0.24 7.37 -13.62
C PRO A 343 -0.14 8.89 -13.50
N HIS A 344 0.55 9.39 -12.48
CA HIS A 344 0.93 10.80 -12.45
C HIS A 344 1.92 11.04 -13.61
N LEU A 345 1.37 11.29 -14.81
CA LEU A 345 2.08 11.48 -16.08
C LEU A 345 2.50 12.93 -16.32
N GLY A 346 2.19 13.83 -15.39
CA GLY A 346 3.04 15.00 -15.20
C GLY A 346 4.48 14.55 -14.89
N LYS A 347 5.46 15.43 -15.06
CA LYS A 347 6.76 15.28 -14.38
C LYS A 347 6.65 15.62 -12.89
N GLU A 348 5.53 15.26 -12.31
CA GLU A 348 5.03 15.73 -11.04
C GLU A 348 5.06 14.56 -10.09
N ASP A 349 5.68 14.79 -8.95
CA ASP A 349 5.69 13.85 -7.86
C ASP A 349 4.25 13.39 -7.58
N LEU A 350 4.03 12.06 -7.54
CA LEU A 350 3.10 11.48 -6.56
C LEU A 350 3.32 12.29 -5.28
N PRO A 351 2.29 12.94 -4.69
CA PRO A 351 2.49 13.88 -3.59
C PRO A 351 3.44 13.21 -2.61
N LYS A 352 4.63 13.80 -2.43
CA LYS A 352 5.68 13.17 -1.63
C LYS A 352 5.19 13.22 -0.20
N GLU A 353 4.52 12.15 0.20
CA GLU A 353 4.08 11.94 1.56
C GLU A 353 5.32 12.02 2.44
N VAL A 354 5.43 13.14 3.14
CA VAL A 354 6.52 13.38 4.07
C VAL A 354 6.20 12.65 5.37
N GLU A 355 7.22 12.44 6.21
CA GLU A 355 7.00 11.83 7.53
C GLU A 355 5.95 12.59 8.37
N GLU A 356 5.74 13.88 8.08
CA GLU A 356 4.75 14.76 8.72
C GLU A 356 3.29 14.37 8.39
N ASP A 357 3.02 13.78 7.23
CA ASP A 357 1.69 13.29 6.84
C ASP A 357 1.26 12.05 7.63
N TRP A 358 2.23 11.39 8.29
CA TRP A 358 2.06 10.13 9.03
C TRP A 358 2.19 10.30 10.55
N VAL A 359 2.01 11.51 11.07
CA VAL A 359 2.08 11.81 12.51
C VAL A 359 0.67 11.83 13.10
N ASP A 360 0.30 10.75 13.79
CA ASP A 360 -1.02 10.54 14.40
C ASP A 360 -0.88 9.86 15.77
N GLY A 361 -1.42 10.50 16.80
CA GLY A 361 -1.29 10.08 18.19
C GLY A 361 -2.43 9.22 18.74
N ARG A 362 -3.39 8.78 17.93
CA ARG A 362 -4.55 7.99 18.40
C ARG A 362 -4.17 6.73 19.17
N ILE A 363 -3.01 6.12 18.86
CA ILE A 363 -2.46 4.96 19.59
C ILE A 363 -2.27 5.22 21.10
N ARG A 364 -2.11 6.48 21.53
CA ARG A 364 -2.01 6.86 22.95
C ARG A 364 -3.34 6.74 23.70
N GLU A 365 -4.46 6.69 23.00
CA GLU A 365 -5.80 6.54 23.56
C GLU A 365 -6.32 5.09 23.46
N SER A 366 -5.62 4.21 22.73
CA SER A 366 -6.00 2.81 22.53
C SER A 366 -5.86 1.96 23.78
N ASP A 367 -6.90 1.18 24.11
CA ASP A 367 -6.81 0.09 25.07
C ASP A 367 -6.11 -1.13 24.45
N ILE A 368 -4.80 -1.19 24.66
CA ILE A 368 -3.93 -2.31 24.31
C ILE A 368 -4.02 -3.53 25.26
N GLY A 369 -4.97 -3.54 26.20
CA GLY A 369 -5.16 -4.66 27.15
C GLY A 369 -4.18 -4.66 28.34
N PRO A 370 -4.13 -5.76 29.14
CA PRO A 370 -3.38 -5.84 30.39
C PRO A 370 -1.86 -5.96 30.21
N PHE A 371 -1.38 -6.31 29.01
CA PHE A 371 0.04 -6.38 28.68
C PHE A 371 0.32 -5.83 27.29
N PHE A 372 1.58 -5.55 26.99
CA PHE A 372 2.04 -5.21 25.65
C PHE A 372 3.45 -5.78 25.40
N THR A 373 3.63 -6.41 24.23
CA THR A 373 4.90 -7.02 23.83
C THR A 373 5.64 -6.08 22.87
N ALA A 374 6.90 -5.76 23.14
CA ALA A 374 7.72 -4.88 22.31
C ALA A 374 9.22 -5.03 22.60
N SER A 375 10.09 -4.42 21.78
CA SER A 375 11.43 -4.01 22.24
C SER A 375 11.31 -2.75 23.09
N ILE A 376 11.94 -2.71 24.27
CA ILE A 376 11.87 -1.57 25.19
C ILE A 376 13.25 -1.29 25.81
N VAL A 377 13.64 -0.02 25.89
CA VAL A 377 14.85 0.42 26.61
C VAL A 377 14.51 0.75 28.06
N VAL A 378 15.13 0.03 28.99
CA VAL A 378 15.05 0.30 30.43
C VAL A 378 16.09 1.40 30.78
N PRO A 379 15.81 2.37 31.66
CA PRO A 379 16.82 3.30 32.17
C PRO A 379 17.97 2.57 32.90
N ASP A 380 19.20 3.09 32.84
CA ASP A 380 20.29 2.55 33.68
C ASP A 380 20.10 3.01 35.12
N LEU A 381 19.80 2.05 35.99
CA LEU A 381 19.49 2.26 37.40
C LEU A 381 20.74 2.46 38.27
N SER A 382 21.93 2.22 37.72
CA SER A 382 23.22 2.48 38.37
C SER A 382 23.70 3.93 38.17
N ASP A 383 23.21 4.63 37.13
CA ASP A 383 23.40 6.06 36.90
C ASP A 383 22.07 6.76 36.58
N PRO A 384 21.35 7.32 37.58
CA PRO A 384 20.11 8.05 37.37
C PRO A 384 20.22 9.29 36.44
N ALA A 385 21.43 9.76 36.11
CA ALA A 385 21.61 10.85 35.14
C ALA A 385 21.54 10.37 33.68
N SER A 386 21.70 9.07 33.43
CA SER A 386 21.68 8.42 32.11
C SER A 386 20.30 8.41 31.44
N ALA A 387 19.22 8.53 32.23
CA ALA A 387 17.83 8.21 31.87
C ALA A 387 17.16 9.17 30.84
N ARG A 388 17.93 9.87 29.99
CA ARG A 388 17.46 11.07 29.27
C ARG A 388 17.38 10.97 27.75
N THR A 389 17.84 9.89 27.11
CA THR A 389 17.66 9.70 25.66
C THR A 389 17.63 8.22 25.28
N VAL A 390 16.51 7.74 24.72
CA VAL A 390 16.52 6.59 23.81
C VAL A 390 17.17 7.04 22.50
N PRO A 391 18.11 6.28 21.91
CA PRO A 391 18.69 6.64 20.62
C PRO A 391 17.67 6.53 19.49
N VAL A 392 17.32 7.65 18.84
CA VAL A 392 16.44 7.71 17.64
C VAL A 392 17.16 7.25 16.35
N ASP A 393 18.36 6.69 16.47
CA ASP A 393 19.20 6.25 15.36
C ASP A 393 19.32 4.72 15.41
N ASP A 394 18.58 4.02 14.54
CA ASP A 394 18.49 2.55 14.50
C ASP A 394 19.84 1.85 14.58
N ARG A 395 20.88 2.43 13.96
CA ARG A 395 22.25 1.89 13.92
C ARG A 395 22.93 1.86 15.30
N LYS A 396 22.28 2.38 16.35
CA LYS A 396 22.75 2.37 17.74
C LYS A 396 21.94 1.44 18.64
N LEU A 397 20.75 0.99 18.21
CA LEU A 397 19.91 0.07 18.97
C LEU A 397 20.55 -1.32 19.15
N PRO A 398 21.18 -1.96 18.13
CA PRO A 398 21.94 -3.22 18.26
C PRO A 398 23.02 -3.26 19.35
N HIS A 399 23.42 -2.11 19.88
CA HIS A 399 24.51 -1.97 20.84
C HIS A 399 24.07 -1.28 22.14
N ASN A 400 22.77 -1.08 22.35
CA ASN A 400 22.24 -0.52 23.59
C ASN A 400 22.14 -1.62 24.67
N PRO A 401 23.00 -1.62 25.71
CA PRO A 401 23.00 -2.68 26.71
C PRO A 401 21.69 -2.73 27.52
N ASN A 402 20.99 -1.61 27.65
CA ASN A 402 19.78 -1.50 28.48
C ASN A 402 18.48 -1.82 27.71
N MET A 403 18.59 -2.23 26.43
CA MET A 403 17.46 -2.72 25.67
C MET A 403 17.06 -4.13 26.13
N VAL A 404 15.75 -4.36 26.20
CA VAL A 404 15.13 -5.68 26.28
C VAL A 404 14.44 -5.90 24.94
N VAL A 405 14.95 -6.83 24.15
CA VAL A 405 14.49 -7.07 22.76
C VAL A 405 13.08 -7.67 22.76
N LYS A 406 12.87 -8.69 23.59
CA LYS A 406 11.59 -9.39 23.73
C LYS A 406 10.98 -9.03 25.08
N ALA A 407 10.61 -7.76 25.25
CA ALA A 407 10.00 -7.28 26.48
C ALA A 407 8.50 -7.59 26.49
N LEU A 408 8.00 -8.03 27.64
CA LEU A 408 6.59 -8.11 27.95
C LEU A 408 6.32 -7.12 29.10
N ALA A 409 5.71 -5.99 28.78
CA ALA A 409 5.26 -5.01 29.77
C ALA A 409 3.87 -5.40 30.28
N ILE A 410 3.66 -5.43 31.59
CA ILE A 410 2.43 -5.90 32.23
C ILE A 410 1.90 -4.79 33.14
N LYS A 411 0.64 -4.38 32.95
CA LYS A 411 -0.08 -3.43 33.82
C LYS A 411 -0.41 -4.11 35.14
N LEU A 412 -0.24 -3.39 36.25
CA LEU A 412 -0.55 -3.85 37.61
C LEU A 412 -1.36 -2.78 38.35
N GLY A 413 -2.43 -3.17 39.03
CA GLY A 413 -3.28 -2.21 39.74
C GLY A 413 -3.99 -1.23 38.79
N GLY A 414 -4.30 -0.02 39.29
CA GLY A 414 -5.15 0.95 38.58
C GLY A 414 -6.66 0.75 38.82
N GLU A 415 -7.03 -0.34 39.49
CA GLU A 415 -8.38 -0.62 40.00
C GLU A 415 -8.74 0.28 41.20
N GLU A 416 -10.00 0.28 41.64
CA GLU A 416 -10.50 1.23 42.63
C GLU A 416 -9.75 1.14 43.98
N GLY A 417 -8.89 2.12 44.25
CA GLY A 417 -8.07 2.20 45.46
C GLY A 417 -6.62 1.68 45.31
N ILE A 418 -6.25 1.11 44.16
CA ILE A 418 -4.91 0.57 43.88
C ILE A 418 -4.21 1.49 42.86
N PRO A 419 -3.08 2.16 43.20
CA PRO A 419 -2.37 3.00 42.24
C PRO A 419 -1.88 2.23 41.01
N PRO A 420 -1.87 2.85 39.81
CA PRO A 420 -1.36 2.20 38.62
C PRO A 420 0.16 2.00 38.70
N ALA A 421 0.57 0.79 38.35
CA ALA A 421 1.95 0.34 38.29
C ALA A 421 2.13 -0.59 37.09
N ALA A 422 3.36 -1.01 36.83
CA ALA A 422 3.66 -2.02 35.83
C ALA A 422 5.04 -2.64 36.06
N VAL A 423 5.27 -3.80 35.43
CA VAL A 423 6.55 -4.50 35.39
C VAL A 423 6.91 -4.87 33.97
N LEU A 424 8.21 -5.09 33.73
CA LEU A 424 8.74 -5.51 32.44
C LEU A 424 9.48 -6.83 32.57
N PHE A 425 8.94 -7.87 31.92
CA PHE A 425 9.53 -9.20 31.86
C PHE A 425 10.39 -9.35 30.60
N ASP A 426 11.57 -9.93 30.77
CA ASP A 426 12.55 -10.22 29.72
C ASP A 426 12.36 -11.68 29.26
N LYS A 427 11.75 -11.86 28.08
CA LYS A 427 11.40 -13.19 27.55
C LYS A 427 12.59 -13.99 27.03
N GLU A 428 13.81 -13.44 27.04
CA GLU A 428 15.02 -14.19 26.70
C GLU A 428 15.73 -14.74 27.96
N ARG A 429 15.50 -14.12 29.12
CA ARG A 429 16.20 -14.44 30.38
C ARG A 429 15.31 -14.92 31.54
N MET A 430 13.99 -14.95 31.31
CA MET A 430 12.95 -15.32 32.29
C MET A 430 13.02 -14.52 33.59
N LEU A 431 13.13 -13.19 33.49
CA LEU A 431 13.35 -12.32 34.64
C LEU A 431 12.60 -10.97 34.53
N LEU A 432 12.12 -10.42 35.65
CA LEU A 432 11.56 -9.06 35.69
C LEU A 432 12.68 -8.02 35.78
N ARG A 433 12.84 -7.20 34.74
CA ARG A 433 13.92 -6.22 34.61
C ARG A 433 13.69 -4.95 35.41
N CYS A 434 12.45 -4.53 35.56
CA CYS A 434 12.07 -3.39 36.40
C CYS A 434 10.59 -3.42 36.77
N GLY A 435 10.26 -2.65 37.81
CA GLY A 435 8.90 -2.24 38.16
C GLY A 435 8.80 -0.72 38.29
N TRP A 436 7.73 -0.13 37.80
CA TRP A 436 7.48 1.32 37.85
C TRP A 436 6.05 1.64 38.30
N SER A 437 5.86 2.87 38.78
CA SER A 437 4.55 3.39 39.18
C SER A 437 4.19 4.62 38.34
N GLY A 438 2.89 4.85 38.14
CA GLY A 438 2.36 5.91 37.28
C GLY A 438 1.82 5.38 35.95
N GLY A 439 2.13 6.06 34.84
CA GLY A 439 1.67 5.67 33.50
C GLY A 439 2.30 4.37 33.02
N PHE A 440 1.63 3.68 32.09
CA PHE A 440 2.08 2.39 31.55
C PHE A 440 3.23 2.56 30.53
N LEU A 441 2.90 2.80 29.25
CA LEU A 441 3.84 3.02 28.16
C LEU A 441 3.47 4.29 27.40
N ASN A 442 4.47 5.00 26.90
CA ASN A 442 4.33 6.12 25.97
C ASN A 442 4.61 5.65 24.54
N PHE A 443 3.69 5.95 23.63
CA PHE A 443 3.81 5.64 22.20
C PHE A 443 4.19 6.89 21.39
N SER A 444 4.96 6.67 20.32
CA SER A 444 5.26 7.71 19.33
C SER A 444 4.04 7.98 18.45
N ASP A 445 3.95 9.20 17.93
CA ASP A 445 2.92 9.58 16.94
C ASP A 445 3.34 9.16 15.52
N ARG A 446 4.62 8.83 15.30
CA ARG A 446 5.12 8.50 13.95
C ARG A 446 4.56 7.18 13.46
N ARG A 447 3.94 7.20 12.28
CA ARG A 447 3.31 6.07 11.60
C ARG A 447 2.29 5.36 12.51
N TYR A 448 1.45 6.13 13.20
CA TYR A 448 0.47 5.63 14.17
C TYR A 448 1.10 4.78 15.31
N GLY A 449 2.36 5.03 15.65
CA GLY A 449 3.12 4.26 16.64
C GLY A 449 3.82 2.99 16.11
N LEU A 450 3.75 2.70 14.81
CA LEU A 450 4.32 1.47 14.20
C LEU A 450 5.83 1.57 13.89
N LEU A 451 6.45 2.74 14.03
CA LEU A 451 7.84 2.96 13.59
C LEU A 451 8.87 3.03 14.72
N GLU A 452 8.46 3.49 15.90
CA GLU A 452 9.34 3.76 17.03
C GLU A 452 8.87 2.98 18.26
N MET A 453 9.80 2.30 18.92
CA MET A 453 9.54 1.53 20.14
C MET A 453 8.88 2.37 21.26
N PRO A 454 7.96 1.77 22.04
CA PRO A 454 7.37 2.44 23.19
C PRO A 454 8.41 2.65 24.30
N THR A 455 8.15 3.65 25.16
CA THR A 455 9.01 3.97 26.31
C THR A 455 8.21 3.89 27.62
N ILE A 456 8.89 3.69 28.75
CA ILE A 456 8.25 3.59 30.07
C ILE A 456 7.48 4.89 30.41
N GLY A 457 6.23 4.76 30.81
CA GLY A 457 5.29 5.86 31.07
C GLY A 457 5.28 6.41 32.50
N GLY A 458 6.10 5.88 33.41
CA GLY A 458 6.11 6.25 34.82
C GLY A 458 7.51 6.24 35.46
N GLU A 459 7.56 6.38 36.77
CA GLU A 459 8.82 6.41 37.54
C GLU A 459 9.25 5.00 37.94
N VAL A 460 10.43 4.57 37.49
CA VAL A 460 10.98 3.25 37.83
C VAL A 460 11.33 3.19 39.31
N ALA A 461 10.61 2.34 40.05
CA ALA A 461 10.75 2.16 41.49
C ALA A 461 11.90 1.19 41.84
N TRP A 462 12.17 0.20 40.99
CA TRP A 462 13.29 -0.73 41.12
C TRP A 462 13.57 -1.43 39.79
N GLY A 463 14.72 -2.10 39.69
CA GLY A 463 15.04 -2.96 38.57
C GLY A 463 16.46 -3.52 38.65
N LEU A 464 16.93 -4.08 37.55
CA LEU A 464 18.17 -4.83 37.45
C LEU A 464 19.12 -4.27 36.38
N PRO A 465 20.45 -4.33 36.59
CA PRO A 465 21.44 -3.99 35.59
C PRO A 465 21.24 -4.70 34.24
N SER A 466 21.74 -4.09 33.17
CA SER A 466 21.67 -4.65 31.81
C SER A 466 22.37 -5.99 31.64
N ASN A 467 23.41 -6.23 32.44
CA ASN A 467 24.22 -7.44 32.43
C ASN A 467 23.75 -8.53 33.41
N THR A 468 22.50 -8.46 33.91
CA THR A 468 21.93 -9.54 34.72
C THR A 468 21.50 -10.72 33.84
N ASP A 469 22.10 -11.89 34.07
CA ASP A 469 21.97 -13.09 33.23
C ASP A 469 20.71 -13.94 33.48
N GLY A 470 19.79 -13.50 34.34
CA GLY A 470 18.55 -14.24 34.66
C GLY A 470 18.77 -15.43 35.58
N TRP A 471 17.97 -16.49 35.40
CA TRP A 471 18.12 -17.72 36.19
C TRP A 471 19.51 -18.34 36.02
N GLN A 472 20.14 -18.72 37.13
CA GLN A 472 21.46 -19.36 37.18
C GLN A 472 21.39 -20.71 37.88
N VAL A 473 22.26 -21.64 37.46
CA VAL A 473 22.59 -22.85 38.21
C VAL A 473 23.89 -22.64 38.97
N ARG A 474 23.85 -22.82 40.29
CA ARG A 474 25.00 -22.71 41.20
C ARG A 474 25.63 -24.09 41.43
N GLN A 475 26.95 -24.18 41.27
CA GLN A 475 27.70 -25.37 41.68
C GLN A 475 28.23 -25.24 43.11
N ASP A 476 28.66 -24.02 43.49
CA ASP A 476 29.02 -23.64 44.85
C ASP A 476 28.73 -22.14 45.09
N GLU A 477 29.28 -21.55 46.16
CA GLU A 477 29.08 -20.12 46.49
C GLU A 477 29.81 -19.15 45.55
N VAL A 478 30.73 -19.63 44.70
CA VAL A 478 31.60 -18.79 43.85
C VAL A 478 31.35 -19.04 42.36
N SER A 479 30.88 -20.24 42.00
CA SER A 479 30.69 -20.67 40.62
C SER A 479 29.21 -20.85 40.25
N SER A 480 28.82 -20.19 39.17
CA SER A 480 27.49 -20.28 38.56
C SER A 480 27.59 -20.30 37.04
N ARG A 481 26.53 -20.75 36.39
CA ARG A 481 26.28 -20.62 34.96
C ARG A 481 24.85 -20.14 34.74
N PRO A 482 24.53 -19.48 33.61
CA PRO A 482 23.15 -19.31 33.19
C PRO A 482 22.43 -20.66 33.13
N ALA A 483 21.19 -20.68 33.60
CA ALA A 483 20.29 -21.79 33.41
C ALA A 483 19.86 -21.88 31.95
N ASP A 484 19.53 -23.08 31.51
CA ASP A 484 18.72 -23.30 30.31
C ASP A 484 17.28 -22.87 30.65
N VAL A 485 16.72 -21.97 29.85
CA VAL A 485 15.40 -21.38 30.09
C VAL A 485 14.60 -21.33 28.80
N GLU A 486 13.28 -21.51 28.92
CA GLU A 486 12.39 -21.55 27.76
C GLU A 486 11.05 -20.88 28.12
N TYR A 487 10.67 -19.84 27.38
CA TYR A 487 9.38 -19.19 27.55
C TYR A 487 8.27 -20.11 27.02
N ARG A 488 7.22 -20.37 27.80
CA ARG A 488 6.08 -21.19 27.36
C ARG A 488 4.87 -20.36 26.96
N GLY A 489 4.72 -19.16 27.53
CA GLY A 489 3.61 -18.27 27.23
C GLY A 489 3.08 -17.55 28.45
N LEU A 490 1.93 -16.90 28.28
CA LEU A 490 1.18 -16.28 29.37
C LEU A 490 -0.29 -16.71 29.34
N ARG A 491 -0.93 -16.68 30.52
CA ARG A 491 -2.38 -16.83 30.69
C ARG A 491 -2.99 -15.53 31.18
N LEU A 492 -4.16 -15.22 30.65
CA LEU A 492 -5.03 -14.18 31.16
C LEU A 492 -6.07 -14.76 32.11
N ASN A 493 -6.40 -13.97 33.13
CA ASN A 493 -7.56 -14.13 33.99
C ASN A 493 -8.05 -12.71 34.29
N GLY A 494 -8.73 -12.08 33.33
CA GLY A 494 -9.12 -10.68 33.42
C GLY A 494 -7.93 -9.74 33.25
N SER A 495 -7.73 -8.87 34.24
CA SER A 495 -6.53 -8.02 34.34
C SER A 495 -5.28 -8.80 34.74
N ASP A 496 -5.41 -9.99 35.35
CA ASP A 496 -4.28 -10.75 35.87
C ASP A 496 -3.52 -11.50 34.77
N VAL A 497 -2.20 -11.33 34.76
CA VAL A 497 -1.28 -12.01 33.84
C VAL A 497 -0.43 -13.03 34.61
N THR A 498 -0.56 -14.30 34.22
CA THR A 498 0.25 -15.40 34.74
C THR A 498 1.27 -15.84 33.70
N LEU A 499 2.56 -15.84 34.06
CA LEU A 499 3.67 -16.24 33.19
C LEU A 499 3.99 -17.73 33.37
N HIS A 500 4.27 -18.41 32.25
CA HIS A 500 4.69 -19.80 32.23
C HIS A 500 6.03 -19.93 31.49
N TYR A 501 6.98 -20.61 32.13
CA TYR A 501 8.30 -20.87 31.57
C TYR A 501 8.97 -22.07 32.23
N ASP A 502 9.95 -22.67 31.55
CA ASP A 502 10.80 -23.72 32.12
C ASP A 502 12.16 -23.16 32.53
N VAL A 503 12.72 -23.72 33.62
CA VAL A 503 14.10 -23.51 34.06
C VAL A 503 14.76 -24.87 34.27
N GLU A 504 15.78 -25.18 33.48
CA GLU A 504 16.47 -26.48 33.43
C GLU A 504 15.46 -27.65 33.28
N GLY A 505 14.50 -27.48 32.37
CA GLY A 505 13.42 -28.45 32.10
C GLY A 505 12.38 -28.62 33.23
N ARG A 506 12.26 -27.64 34.14
CA ARG A 506 11.30 -27.66 35.25
C ARG A 506 10.32 -26.49 35.13
N PRO A 507 9.00 -26.73 35.14
CA PRO A 507 8.01 -25.67 34.91
C PRO A 507 7.88 -24.76 36.13
N ILE A 508 7.98 -23.47 35.89
CA ILE A 508 7.70 -22.39 36.82
C ILE A 508 6.45 -21.65 36.34
N THR A 509 5.56 -21.34 37.27
CA THR A 509 4.44 -20.42 37.05
C THR A 509 4.65 -19.21 37.94
N GLU A 510 4.61 -18.01 37.36
CA GLU A 510 4.86 -16.75 38.05
C GLU A 510 3.70 -15.77 37.81
N ARG A 511 3.03 -15.38 38.89
CA ARG A 511 2.00 -14.34 38.94
C ARG A 511 2.61 -13.04 39.40
N VAL A 512 2.39 -11.95 38.66
CA VAL A 512 2.87 -10.61 39.00
C VAL A 512 1.71 -9.74 39.49
N GLY A 513 1.96 -8.88 40.47
CA GLY A 513 0.92 -8.08 41.10
C GLY A 513 1.46 -6.91 41.91
N VAL A 514 0.58 -6.21 42.63
CA VAL A 514 0.95 -5.23 43.65
C VAL A 514 0.17 -5.48 44.93
N GLU A 515 0.80 -5.24 46.07
CA GLU A 515 0.12 -5.17 47.37
C GLU A 515 0.13 -3.74 47.89
N VAL A 516 -1.02 -3.28 48.35
CA VAL A 516 -1.25 -1.91 48.83
C VAL A 516 -1.71 -1.94 50.28
N GLY A 517 -1.02 -1.19 51.14
CA GLY A 517 -1.34 -1.09 52.55
C GLY A 517 -0.39 -0.15 53.27
N HIS A 518 -0.82 0.41 54.42
CA HIS A 518 -0.04 1.38 55.21
C HIS A 518 0.50 2.60 54.43
N GLY A 519 -0.15 2.96 53.32
CA GLY A 519 0.26 4.04 52.42
C GLY A 519 1.42 3.68 51.47
N LEU A 520 1.71 2.38 51.29
CA LEU A 520 2.74 1.86 50.40
C LEU A 520 2.13 1.05 49.25
N VAL A 521 2.92 0.90 48.18
CA VAL A 521 2.69 -0.04 47.07
C VAL A 521 3.95 -0.90 46.96
N ALA A 522 3.81 -2.21 47.15
CA ALA A 522 4.90 -3.18 46.98
C ALA A 522 4.61 -4.07 45.76
N PHE A 523 5.62 -4.35 44.95
CA PHE A 523 5.50 -5.24 43.80
C PHE A 523 5.55 -6.69 44.26
N ALA A 524 4.55 -7.48 43.89
CA ALA A 524 4.41 -8.87 44.28
C ALA A 524 4.82 -9.80 43.11
N ARG A 525 5.63 -10.82 43.42
CA ARG A 525 5.93 -11.96 42.55
C ARG A 525 5.51 -13.24 43.28
N SER A 526 4.49 -13.93 42.79
CA SER A 526 4.00 -15.18 43.39
C SER A 526 4.36 -16.35 42.49
N PHE A 527 5.22 -17.24 42.99
CA PHE A 527 5.76 -18.38 42.27
C PHE A 527 5.13 -19.69 42.73
N ASP A 528 4.74 -20.54 41.79
CA ASP A 528 4.62 -21.98 42.01
C ASP A 528 5.97 -22.63 41.62
N LEU A 529 6.76 -23.01 42.62
CA LEU A 529 8.12 -23.51 42.45
C LEU A 529 8.14 -25.05 42.50
N PRO A 530 8.68 -25.73 41.47
CA PRO A 530 8.80 -27.19 41.44
C PRO A 530 9.92 -27.67 42.37
N LYS A 531 9.97 -28.98 42.64
CA LYS A 531 11.14 -29.58 43.29
C LYS A 531 12.35 -29.48 42.35
N THR A 532 13.48 -28.99 42.87
CA THR A 532 14.77 -28.99 42.16
C THR A 532 15.76 -30.01 42.74
N SER A 533 16.71 -30.44 41.91
CA SER A 533 17.89 -31.24 42.27
C SER A 533 19.18 -30.43 42.29
N GLU A 534 19.13 -29.15 41.89
CA GLU A 534 20.26 -28.23 41.78
C GLU A 534 19.92 -26.92 42.49
N LEU A 535 20.93 -26.16 42.91
CA LEU A 535 20.70 -24.83 43.48
C LEU A 535 20.45 -23.85 42.33
N LEU A 536 19.18 -23.47 42.16
CA LEU A 536 18.77 -22.47 41.18
C LEU A 536 18.71 -21.10 41.87
N THR A 537 19.17 -20.05 41.19
CA THR A 537 19.09 -18.68 41.68
C THR A 537 18.58 -17.70 40.64
N VAL A 538 17.79 -16.70 41.04
CA VAL A 538 17.36 -15.59 40.16
C VAL A 538 17.38 -14.27 40.92
N ASP A 539 17.83 -13.21 40.24
CA ASP A 539 17.80 -11.86 40.77
C ASP A 539 16.36 -11.33 40.92
N LEU A 540 16.09 -10.67 42.03
CA LEU A 540 14.79 -10.08 42.36
C LEU A 540 14.78 -8.56 42.16
N CYS A 541 15.84 -7.87 42.59
CA CYS A 541 16.03 -6.43 42.39
C CYS A 541 17.50 -6.03 42.63
N GLY A 542 17.95 -4.95 41.99
CA GLY A 542 19.24 -4.31 42.23
C GLY A 542 19.16 -3.09 43.15
N PHE A 543 20.32 -2.69 43.68
CA PHE A 543 20.52 -1.47 44.46
C PHE A 543 21.94 -0.91 44.25
N ALA A 544 22.20 0.32 44.69
CA ALA A 544 23.52 0.93 44.54
C ALA A 544 24.59 0.17 45.33
N ALA A 545 25.79 0.00 44.76
CA ALA A 545 26.91 -0.70 45.41
C ALA A 545 27.40 -0.05 46.73
N SER A 546 26.98 1.19 47.02
CA SER A 546 27.21 1.90 48.29
C SER A 546 26.15 1.64 49.36
N ALA A 547 25.16 0.78 49.11
CA ALA A 547 24.08 0.51 50.05
C ALA A 547 24.55 -0.28 51.28
N GLU A 548 24.04 0.10 52.45
CA GLU A 548 24.20 -0.67 53.69
C GLU A 548 23.15 -1.78 53.73
N ASN A 549 23.62 -3.03 53.83
CA ASN A 549 22.79 -4.25 53.75
C ASN A 549 22.57 -4.87 55.14
N GLU A 550 21.32 -5.12 55.52
CA GLU A 550 20.98 -5.81 56.77
C GLU A 550 19.71 -6.69 56.67
N PRO A 551 19.64 -7.81 57.41
CA PRO A 551 18.40 -8.57 57.58
C PRO A 551 17.51 -7.95 58.66
N ALA A 552 16.19 -8.02 58.50
CA ALA A 552 15.25 -7.59 59.53
C ALA A 552 15.21 -8.55 60.73
N GLN A 553 14.93 -8.01 61.92
CA GLN A 553 14.44 -8.80 63.06
C GLN A 553 12.92 -8.99 62.92
N SER A 554 12.51 -9.90 62.04
CA SER A 554 11.11 -10.24 61.77
C SER A 554 10.88 -11.75 61.76
N ASP A 555 9.64 -12.17 62.06
CA ASP A 555 9.18 -13.56 61.95
C ASP A 555 9.20 -14.05 60.50
N ARG A 556 9.10 -13.14 59.52
CA ARG A 556 9.26 -13.38 58.08
C ARG A 556 10.63 -12.91 57.60
N PRO A 557 11.28 -13.60 56.65
CA PRO A 557 12.55 -13.16 56.08
C PRO A 557 12.36 -11.86 55.27
N ILE A 558 12.97 -10.77 55.75
CA ILE A 558 13.05 -9.48 55.06
C ILE A 558 14.53 -9.07 54.99
N LEU A 559 14.95 -8.58 53.82
CA LEU A 559 16.26 -8.02 53.56
C LEU A 559 16.14 -6.54 53.18
N TYR A 560 17.06 -5.72 53.67
CA TYR A 560 17.12 -4.28 53.40
C TYR A 560 18.47 -3.86 52.85
N SER A 561 18.42 -2.97 51.86
CA SER A 561 19.56 -2.24 51.31
C SER A 561 19.26 -0.75 51.34
N THR A 562 20.01 0.02 52.14
CA THR A 562 19.78 1.46 52.34
C THR A 562 20.88 2.29 51.69
N ASN A 563 20.52 3.24 50.80
CA ASN A 563 21.46 4.19 50.20
C ASN A 563 20.86 5.60 50.23
N ALA A 564 21.60 6.57 50.78
CA ALA A 564 21.19 7.99 50.85
C ALA A 564 19.76 8.27 51.41
N GLY A 565 19.27 7.42 52.32
CA GLY A 565 17.92 7.52 52.91
C GLY A 565 16.80 6.84 52.11
N VAL A 566 17.11 6.27 50.94
CA VAL A 566 16.23 5.37 50.19
C VAL A 566 16.52 3.94 50.61
N VAL A 567 15.48 3.17 50.90
CA VAL A 567 15.52 1.76 51.28
C VAL A 567 14.91 0.95 50.14
N THR A 568 15.66 -0.02 49.62
CA THR A 568 15.09 -1.15 48.88
C THR A 568 14.88 -2.29 49.87
N ALA A 569 13.68 -2.87 49.91
CA ALA A 569 13.33 -3.99 50.77
C ALA A 569 12.78 -5.15 49.96
N VAL A 570 13.16 -6.37 50.34
CA VAL A 570 12.63 -7.60 49.77
C VAL A 570 12.19 -8.54 50.89
N ALA A 571 10.94 -8.97 50.84
CA ALA A 571 10.37 -9.93 51.79
C ALA A 571 9.93 -11.21 51.09
N ALA A 572 10.12 -12.35 51.75
CA ALA A 572 9.58 -13.63 51.29
C ALA A 572 8.50 -14.12 52.26
N ILE A 573 7.39 -14.57 51.68
CA ILE A 573 6.16 -14.95 52.36
C ILE A 573 5.86 -16.39 51.95
N GLU A 574 5.94 -17.29 52.93
CA GLU A 574 5.74 -18.72 52.81
C GLU A 574 4.66 -19.17 53.80
N SER A 575 3.95 -20.26 53.49
CA SER A 575 3.07 -20.95 54.45
C SER A 575 3.87 -21.64 55.56
N GLU A 576 5.04 -22.19 55.22
CA GLU A 576 6.02 -22.76 56.16
C GLU A 576 7.41 -22.20 55.85
N ARG A 577 8.08 -21.66 56.87
CA ARG A 577 9.38 -20.96 56.73
C ARG A 577 10.50 -21.92 56.31
N SER A 578 11.18 -21.61 55.20
CA SER A 578 12.34 -22.36 54.72
C SER A 578 13.55 -22.26 55.66
N SER A 579 14.34 -23.34 55.68
CA SER A 579 15.70 -23.36 56.19
C SER A 579 16.58 -24.20 55.25
N PRO A 580 17.62 -23.65 54.61
CA PRO A 580 18.11 -22.26 54.71
C PRO A 580 17.14 -21.21 54.13
N SER A 581 17.45 -19.92 54.35
CA SER A 581 16.69 -18.78 53.82
C SER A 581 16.69 -18.78 52.29
N LEU A 582 15.53 -18.55 51.69
CA LEU A 582 15.39 -18.39 50.24
C LEU A 582 15.92 -17.03 49.73
N LEU A 583 16.01 -16.01 50.58
CA LEU A 583 16.55 -14.69 50.19
C LEU A 583 17.99 -14.51 50.68
N LYS A 584 18.85 -13.96 49.83
CA LYS A 584 20.20 -13.48 50.17
C LYS A 584 20.52 -12.14 49.51
N HIS A 585 21.37 -11.35 50.17
CA HIS A 585 22.11 -10.27 49.51
C HIS A 585 23.32 -10.87 48.78
N GLU A 586 23.42 -10.66 47.47
CA GLU A 586 24.61 -11.03 46.70
C GLU A 586 24.99 -9.89 45.73
N GLY A 587 26.27 -9.55 45.67
CA GLY A 587 26.75 -8.40 44.89
C GLY A 587 26.02 -7.09 45.27
N SER A 588 25.35 -6.50 44.30
CA SER A 588 24.53 -5.29 44.44
C SER A 588 23.03 -5.56 44.22
N GLY A 589 22.55 -6.74 44.62
CA GLY A 589 21.15 -7.14 44.48
C GLY A 589 20.67 -8.10 45.57
N VAL A 590 19.37 -8.39 45.54
CA VAL A 590 18.75 -9.48 46.30
C VAL A 590 18.45 -10.63 45.35
N VAL A 591 18.87 -11.82 45.74
CA VAL A 591 18.76 -13.07 44.97
C VAL A 591 17.84 -14.05 45.68
N LEU A 592 16.96 -14.69 44.91
CA LEU A 592 16.18 -15.85 45.33
C LEU A 592 17.01 -17.12 45.15
N HIS A 593 17.07 -17.98 46.17
CA HIS A 593 17.75 -19.27 46.17
C HIS A 593 16.74 -20.41 46.32
N LEU A 594 16.53 -21.19 45.27
CA LEU A 594 15.77 -22.43 45.33
C LEU A 594 16.75 -23.60 45.54
N HIS A 595 16.82 -24.08 46.78
CA HIS A 595 17.79 -25.10 47.18
C HIS A 595 17.41 -26.52 46.71
N PRO A 596 18.41 -27.39 46.43
CA PRO A 596 18.20 -28.81 46.16
C PRO A 596 17.35 -29.47 47.24
N ASP A 597 16.50 -30.42 46.82
CA ASP A 597 15.62 -31.20 47.69
C ASP A 597 14.54 -30.42 48.47
N ALA A 598 14.43 -29.11 48.28
CA ALA A 598 13.26 -28.35 48.74
C ALA A 598 11.97 -28.95 48.12
N PRO A 599 10.90 -29.16 48.92
CA PRO A 599 9.63 -29.62 48.37
C PRO A 599 9.04 -28.54 47.44
N ALA A 600 8.26 -28.98 46.45
CA ALA A 600 7.48 -28.07 45.62
C ALA A 600 6.61 -27.19 46.52
N LYS A 601 6.61 -25.87 46.27
CA LYS A 601 6.03 -24.90 47.18
C LYS A 601 5.58 -23.64 46.46
N ARG A 602 4.69 -22.90 47.11
CA ARG A 602 4.34 -21.55 46.71
C ARG A 602 5.12 -20.53 47.53
N LEU A 603 5.60 -19.49 46.87
CA LEU A 603 6.34 -18.39 47.49
C LEU A 603 5.80 -17.08 46.94
N LYS A 604 5.43 -16.13 47.81
CA LYS A 604 5.24 -14.74 47.41
C LYS A 604 6.46 -13.92 47.84
N VAL A 605 7.01 -13.15 46.92
CA VAL A 605 8.07 -12.17 47.16
C VAL A 605 7.46 -10.78 47.02
N LEU A 606 7.67 -9.91 48.00
CA LEU A 606 7.38 -8.48 47.90
C LEU A 606 8.67 -7.70 47.71
N VAL A 607 8.72 -6.84 46.68
CA VAL A 607 9.79 -5.89 46.41
C VAL A 607 9.24 -4.47 46.59
N TRP A 608 9.88 -3.67 47.44
CA TRP A 608 9.49 -2.29 47.69
C TRP A 608 10.72 -1.38 47.67
N GLN A 609 10.55 -0.15 47.17
CA GLN A 609 11.51 0.92 47.38
C GLN A 609 10.78 2.16 47.91
N GLY A 610 11.36 2.80 48.91
CA GLY A 610 10.83 4.04 49.48
C GLY A 610 11.78 4.66 50.48
N ARG A 611 11.29 5.55 51.35
CA ARG A 611 12.14 6.27 52.30
C ARG A 611 12.35 5.51 53.60
N GLN A 612 13.46 5.76 54.27
CA GLN A 612 13.82 5.09 55.52
C GLN A 612 12.75 5.24 56.62
N GLU A 613 12.05 6.37 56.70
CA GLU A 613 10.94 6.57 57.64
C GLU A 613 9.70 5.70 57.37
N GLN A 614 9.58 5.10 56.18
CA GLN A 614 8.45 4.25 55.78
C GLN A 614 8.68 2.75 56.05
N ARG A 615 9.87 2.34 56.50
CA ARG A 615 10.24 0.93 56.70
C ARG A 615 9.29 0.16 57.62
N SER A 616 8.82 0.76 58.72
CA SER A 616 7.88 0.09 59.64
C SER A 616 6.49 -0.12 59.03
N ALA A 617 6.08 0.71 58.07
CA ALA A 617 4.87 0.50 57.29
C ALA A 617 5.04 -0.70 56.32
N PHE A 618 6.23 -0.90 55.75
CA PHE A 618 6.53 -2.10 54.96
C PHE A 618 6.58 -3.37 55.83
N GLU A 619 7.17 -3.31 57.02
CA GLU A 619 7.15 -4.42 57.98
C GLU A 619 5.71 -4.81 58.38
N SER A 620 4.81 -3.82 58.50
CA SER A 620 3.39 -4.04 58.78
C SER A 620 2.65 -4.68 57.59
N LEU A 621 2.88 -4.17 56.37
CA LEU A 621 2.37 -4.77 55.13
C LEU A 621 2.82 -6.23 54.97
N VAL A 622 4.12 -6.50 55.19
CA VAL A 622 4.69 -7.85 55.13
C VAL A 622 4.12 -8.76 56.21
N ALA A 623 3.74 -8.27 57.38
CA ALA A 623 3.12 -9.08 58.43
C ALA A 623 1.66 -9.46 58.10
N GLU A 624 0.92 -8.53 57.50
CA GLU A 624 -0.51 -8.70 57.14
C GLU A 624 -0.71 -9.48 55.83
N SER A 625 0.27 -9.45 54.92
CA SER A 625 0.19 -10.16 53.63
C SER A 625 -0.02 -11.67 53.81
N SER A 626 -0.87 -12.28 52.97
CA SER A 626 -1.11 -13.72 52.99
C SER A 626 -0.15 -14.47 52.05
N PRO A 627 0.24 -15.72 52.38
CA PRO A 627 0.87 -16.63 51.42
C PRO A 627 0.03 -16.73 50.13
N PRO A 628 0.66 -17.01 48.98
CA PRO A 628 -0.06 -17.08 47.71
C PRO A 628 -1.01 -18.29 47.64
N ASP A 629 -2.26 -18.03 47.25
CA ASP A 629 -3.32 -19.03 47.18
C ASP A 629 -3.20 -19.96 45.95
N ASP A 630 -3.93 -21.09 46.04
CA ASP A 630 -4.11 -22.08 44.96
C ASP A 630 -5.15 -21.65 43.93
N ASP A 631 -5.10 -20.38 43.52
CA ASP A 631 -6.11 -19.82 42.63
C ASP A 631 -5.84 -20.21 41.18
N ARG A 632 -6.25 -21.43 40.84
CA ARG A 632 -6.31 -22.00 39.49
C ARG A 632 -7.73 -21.90 38.93
N ALA A 633 -8.50 -20.89 39.33
CA ALA A 633 -9.89 -20.74 38.94
C ALA A 633 -10.02 -20.40 37.45
N THR A 634 -10.67 -21.31 36.71
CA THR A 634 -11.02 -21.22 35.29
C THR A 634 -12.56 -21.17 35.16
N GLU A 635 -13.19 -20.18 35.80
CA GLU A 635 -14.59 -19.85 35.52
C GLU A 635 -14.60 -18.96 34.25
N PRO A 636 -15.38 -19.25 33.20
CA PRO A 636 -15.37 -18.46 31.98
C PRO A 636 -15.86 -17.02 32.20
N PHE A 637 -15.14 -16.02 31.68
CA PHE A 637 -15.63 -14.65 31.59
C PHE A 637 -14.93 -13.85 30.49
N LEU A 638 -15.75 -13.13 29.71
CA LEU A 638 -15.31 -12.20 28.69
C LEU A 638 -14.50 -11.06 29.32
N ASN A 639 -13.21 -10.99 28.97
CA ASN A 639 -12.30 -9.91 29.34
C ASN A 639 -12.66 -8.61 28.62
N TRP A 640 -13.24 -8.69 27.41
CA TRP A 640 -13.50 -7.53 26.55
C TRP A 640 -14.98 -7.14 26.44
N GLY A 641 -15.88 -7.93 27.03
CA GLY A 641 -17.33 -7.69 26.99
C GLY A 641 -17.97 -8.11 25.66
N ALA A 642 -19.08 -7.47 25.30
CA ALA A 642 -19.91 -7.88 24.16
C ALA A 642 -19.28 -7.52 22.79
N PRO A 643 -19.53 -8.31 21.73
CA PRO A 643 -19.03 -8.03 20.39
C PRO A 643 -19.43 -6.63 19.87
N LEU A 644 -18.52 -5.99 19.13
CA LEU A 644 -18.86 -4.79 18.35
C LEU A 644 -19.68 -5.21 17.13
N VAL A 645 -20.76 -4.49 16.84
CA VAL A 645 -21.66 -4.82 15.71
C VAL A 645 -21.52 -3.76 14.61
N THR A 646 -21.27 -4.21 13.38
CA THR A 646 -21.26 -3.37 12.18
C THR A 646 -22.22 -3.92 11.13
N ARG A 647 -22.50 -3.11 10.09
CA ARG A 647 -23.25 -3.53 8.91
C ARG A 647 -22.39 -3.34 7.68
N GLY A 648 -22.35 -4.35 6.82
CA GLY A 648 -21.57 -4.33 5.58
C GLY A 648 -22.24 -3.58 4.45
N GLU A 649 -21.52 -3.47 3.33
CA GLU A 649 -22.01 -2.88 2.09
C GLU A 649 -21.80 -3.85 0.94
N THR A 650 -22.89 -4.39 0.38
CA THR A 650 -22.83 -5.26 -0.81
C THR A 650 -22.56 -4.45 -2.07
N GLY A 651 -21.58 -4.86 -2.87
CA GLY A 651 -21.29 -4.23 -4.16
C GLY A 651 -22.40 -4.47 -5.19
N THR A 652 -22.53 -3.54 -6.14
CA THR A 652 -23.45 -3.67 -7.28
C THR A 652 -22.78 -4.44 -8.43
N PRO A 653 -23.40 -5.52 -8.96
CA PRO A 653 -22.90 -6.20 -10.15
C PRO A 653 -22.80 -5.27 -11.37
N ARG A 654 -21.73 -5.42 -12.16
CA ARG A 654 -21.53 -4.67 -13.41
C ARG A 654 -21.61 -5.61 -14.62
N PRO A 655 -22.29 -5.27 -15.73
CA PRO A 655 -22.42 -6.16 -16.88
C PRO A 655 -21.11 -6.53 -17.60
N ASP A 656 -20.03 -5.80 -17.33
CA ASP A 656 -18.71 -5.89 -17.93
C ASP A 656 -17.65 -6.52 -17.00
N SER A 657 -18.03 -7.00 -15.81
CA SER A 657 -17.12 -7.68 -14.89
C SER A 657 -17.81 -8.84 -14.14
N PRO A 658 -17.16 -10.01 -14.02
CA PRO A 658 -17.64 -11.10 -13.17
C PRO A 658 -17.28 -10.89 -11.69
N PHE A 659 -16.71 -9.74 -11.32
CA PHE A 659 -16.26 -9.46 -9.95
C PHE A 659 -17.09 -8.36 -9.30
N VAL A 660 -17.50 -8.61 -8.07
CA VAL A 660 -18.20 -7.64 -7.22
C VAL A 660 -17.44 -7.52 -5.90
N VAL A 661 -17.17 -6.29 -5.48
CA VAL A 661 -16.48 -6.02 -4.21
C VAL A 661 -17.51 -5.58 -3.18
N ASP A 662 -17.64 -6.34 -2.10
CA ASP A 662 -18.41 -5.97 -0.91
C ASP A 662 -17.45 -5.51 0.21
N THR A 663 -17.93 -4.64 1.09
CA THR A 663 -17.21 -4.18 2.27
C THR A 663 -17.74 -4.86 3.53
N VAL A 664 -16.89 -5.61 4.22
CA VAL A 664 -17.18 -6.17 5.55
C VAL A 664 -16.73 -5.11 6.56
N THR A 665 -17.60 -4.16 6.85
CA THR A 665 -17.27 -2.91 7.57
C THR A 665 -16.56 -3.17 8.89
N VAL A 666 -15.35 -2.65 9.03
CA VAL A 666 -14.58 -2.67 10.28
C VAL A 666 -15.07 -1.57 11.25
N PRO A 667 -15.06 -1.78 12.57
CA PRO A 667 -15.54 -0.79 13.54
C PRO A 667 -14.45 0.28 13.83
N TYR A 668 -14.20 1.17 12.87
CA TYR A 668 -13.25 2.28 13.00
C TYR A 668 -13.48 3.13 14.27
N GLU A 669 -14.74 3.40 14.59
CA GLU A 669 -15.14 3.97 15.88
C GLU A 669 -15.59 2.85 16.82
N ASN A 670 -14.81 2.61 17.88
CA ASN A 670 -15.07 1.55 18.86
C ASN A 670 -14.81 2.01 20.31
N SER A 671 -15.24 1.19 21.26
CA SER A 671 -15.08 1.41 22.71
C SER A 671 -13.62 1.38 23.17
N PHE A 672 -12.80 0.50 22.58
CA PHE A 672 -11.40 0.30 22.93
C PHE A 672 -10.46 1.37 22.36
N LYS A 673 -10.95 2.22 21.44
CA LYS A 673 -10.09 3.08 20.59
C LYS A 673 -9.01 2.28 19.84
N ALA A 674 -9.28 1.01 19.57
CA ALA A 674 -8.40 0.12 18.82
C ALA A 674 -8.30 0.59 17.37
N LEU A 675 -7.09 0.54 16.79
CA LEU A 675 -6.80 0.98 15.44
C LEU A 675 -6.91 -0.20 14.47
N PHE A 676 -7.87 -0.13 13.55
CA PHE A 676 -8.20 -1.22 12.62
C PHE A 676 -7.28 -1.28 11.38
N PHE A 677 -5.97 -1.24 11.62
CA PHE A 677 -4.92 -1.42 10.61
C PHE A 677 -4.75 -2.92 10.31
N THR A 678 -5.75 -3.52 9.64
CA THR A 678 -5.86 -4.97 9.46
C THR A 678 -4.76 -5.57 8.58
N SER A 679 -4.02 -6.53 9.10
CA SER A 679 -2.71 -6.95 8.58
C SER A 679 -2.57 -8.45 8.29
N GLY A 680 -3.53 -9.27 8.72
CA GLY A 680 -3.60 -10.71 8.50
C GLY A 680 -5.02 -11.23 8.67
N LEU A 681 -5.40 -12.25 7.89
CA LEU A 681 -6.69 -12.91 8.01
C LEU A 681 -6.61 -14.41 7.70
N ASP A 682 -7.50 -15.21 8.32
CA ASP A 682 -7.76 -16.60 7.95
C ASP A 682 -9.13 -17.08 8.46
N PHE A 683 -9.59 -18.25 8.01
CA PHE A 683 -10.91 -18.79 8.35
C PHE A 683 -10.85 -20.05 9.21
N ALA A 684 -11.68 -20.08 10.25
CA ALA A 684 -11.97 -21.29 11.01
C ALA A 684 -13.01 -22.17 10.29
N ALA A 685 -13.12 -23.44 10.70
CA ALA A 685 -13.99 -24.42 10.04
C ALA A 685 -15.49 -24.10 10.15
N ASP A 686 -15.92 -23.34 11.16
CA ASP A 686 -17.29 -22.82 11.32
C ASP A 686 -17.61 -21.62 10.39
N GLY A 687 -16.60 -21.12 9.68
CA GLY A 687 -16.69 -19.96 8.79
C GLY A 687 -16.43 -18.62 9.46
N ALA A 688 -16.05 -18.58 10.74
CA ALA A 688 -15.57 -17.36 11.40
C ALA A 688 -14.24 -16.90 10.77
N CYS A 689 -14.11 -15.61 10.51
CA CYS A 689 -12.86 -15.00 10.04
C CYS A 689 -12.08 -14.48 11.25
N TYR A 690 -10.80 -14.83 11.38
CA TYR A 690 -9.91 -14.23 12.36
C TYR A 690 -9.05 -13.19 11.66
N VAL A 691 -8.98 -11.97 12.21
CA VAL A 691 -8.27 -10.83 11.60
C VAL A 691 -7.34 -10.19 12.64
N CYS A 692 -6.04 -10.07 12.35
CA CYS A 692 -5.13 -9.30 13.20
C CYS A 692 -4.95 -7.86 12.72
N THR A 693 -4.59 -6.96 13.64
CA THR A 693 -4.23 -5.57 13.36
C THR A 693 -2.76 -5.32 13.67
N ALA A 694 -2.10 -4.44 12.91
CA ALA A 694 -0.68 -4.10 13.11
C ALA A 694 -0.35 -3.54 14.52
N HIS A 695 -1.38 -3.13 15.29
CA HIS A 695 -1.24 -2.60 16.65
C HIS A 695 -1.37 -3.64 17.77
N GLY A 696 -1.59 -4.91 17.44
CA GLY A 696 -1.47 -6.03 18.40
C GLY A 696 -2.77 -6.77 18.73
N ASP A 697 -3.91 -6.38 18.16
CA ASP A 697 -5.19 -7.07 18.37
C ASP A 697 -5.40 -8.23 17.39
N VAL A 698 -6.22 -9.19 17.80
CA VAL A 698 -6.84 -10.21 16.94
C VAL A 698 -8.33 -10.19 17.18
N TRP A 699 -9.13 -10.24 16.13
CA TRP A 699 -10.59 -10.16 16.16
C TRP A 699 -11.20 -11.42 15.55
N LYS A 700 -12.17 -12.01 16.26
CA LYS A 700 -13.06 -13.06 15.71
C LYS A 700 -14.26 -12.38 15.09
N VAL A 701 -14.44 -12.56 13.78
CA VAL A 701 -15.47 -11.92 12.97
C VAL A 701 -16.48 -12.95 12.50
N THR A 702 -17.74 -12.77 12.87
CA THR A 702 -18.88 -13.63 12.48
C THR A 702 -19.97 -12.79 11.81
N GLY A 703 -20.99 -13.43 11.23
CA GLY A 703 -22.02 -12.74 10.44
C GLY A 703 -21.60 -12.39 9.00
N ILE A 704 -20.49 -12.96 8.50
CA ILE A 704 -20.05 -12.79 7.11
C ILE A 704 -20.83 -13.75 6.19
N ASP A 705 -22.08 -13.37 5.91
CA ASP A 705 -23.04 -14.04 5.00
C ASP A 705 -23.26 -13.23 3.70
N GLU A 706 -24.31 -13.56 2.94
CA GLU A 706 -24.57 -12.94 1.64
C GLU A 706 -24.94 -11.45 1.76
N ASP A 707 -25.81 -11.12 2.72
CA ASP A 707 -26.41 -9.78 2.88
C ASP A 707 -25.56 -8.83 3.73
N LEU A 708 -24.70 -9.34 4.62
CA LEU A 708 -23.85 -8.57 5.54
C LEU A 708 -24.62 -7.62 6.48
N ASP A 709 -25.87 -7.95 6.81
CA ASP A 709 -26.76 -7.08 7.59
C ASP A 709 -26.32 -6.89 9.06
N GLU A 710 -25.70 -7.91 9.67
CA GLU A 710 -25.16 -7.87 11.03
C GLU A 710 -23.82 -8.64 11.10
N ILE A 711 -22.71 -7.90 11.20
CA ILE A 711 -21.36 -8.45 11.36
C ILE A 711 -20.93 -8.23 12.81
N GLN A 712 -20.48 -9.28 13.50
CA GLN A 712 -20.05 -9.20 14.90
C GLN A 712 -18.53 -9.36 15.00
N TRP A 713 -17.88 -8.45 15.71
CA TRP A 713 -16.44 -8.40 15.96
C TRP A 713 -16.17 -8.59 17.45
N GLN A 714 -15.82 -9.80 17.89
CA GLN A 714 -15.30 -10.05 19.24
C GLN A 714 -13.79 -9.79 19.24
N ARG A 715 -13.26 -9.05 20.22
CA ARG A 715 -11.80 -9.03 20.42
C ARG A 715 -11.40 -10.42 20.92
N PHE A 716 -10.56 -11.11 20.18
CA PHE A 716 -10.09 -12.43 20.54
C PHE A 716 -8.81 -12.34 21.38
N ALA A 717 -7.86 -11.50 20.94
CA ALA A 717 -6.58 -11.30 21.63
C ALA A 717 -6.11 -9.85 21.50
N THR A 718 -5.14 -9.45 22.33
CA THR A 718 -4.50 -8.12 22.29
C THR A 718 -3.06 -8.18 22.85
N GLY A 719 -2.32 -7.06 22.78
CA GLY A 719 -0.97 -6.94 23.34
C GLY A 719 0.16 -7.63 22.57
N LEU A 720 -0.09 -8.12 21.35
CA LEU A 720 0.90 -8.77 20.47
C LEU A 720 1.84 -7.74 19.80
N TYR A 721 3.09 -8.14 19.54
CA TYR A 721 4.09 -7.23 18.96
C TYR A 721 3.97 -7.15 17.43
N GLU A 722 3.39 -6.07 16.91
CA GLU A 722 3.33 -5.72 15.48
C GLU A 722 2.90 -6.92 14.57
N PRO A 723 1.74 -7.57 14.79
CA PRO A 723 1.43 -8.79 14.07
C PRO A 723 1.02 -8.49 12.62
N LEU A 724 1.74 -9.08 11.66
CA LEU A 724 1.53 -8.88 10.21
C LEU A 724 1.39 -10.21 9.43
N GLY A 725 1.06 -11.28 10.15
CA GLY A 725 0.75 -12.60 9.61
C GLY A 725 -0.19 -13.37 10.55
N LEU A 726 -1.21 -14.01 9.98
CA LEU A 726 -2.15 -14.88 10.69
C LEU A 726 -2.42 -16.12 9.82
N LYS A 727 -2.45 -17.29 10.45
CA LYS A 727 -2.75 -18.57 9.80
C LYS A 727 -3.57 -19.46 10.73
N ILE A 728 -4.59 -20.11 10.20
CA ILE A 728 -5.29 -21.19 10.90
C ILE A 728 -4.86 -22.52 10.27
N ARG A 729 -4.34 -23.43 11.10
CA ARG A 729 -3.86 -24.75 10.68
C ARG A 729 -4.40 -25.78 11.67
N ASP A 730 -5.08 -26.81 11.18
CA ASP A 730 -5.70 -27.86 12.00
C ASP A 730 -6.68 -27.36 13.09
N GLY A 731 -7.29 -26.18 12.86
CA GLY A 731 -8.16 -25.50 13.81
C GLY A 731 -7.45 -24.64 14.85
N GLU A 732 -6.12 -24.63 14.84
CA GLU A 732 -5.27 -23.88 15.77
C GLU A 732 -4.91 -22.51 15.15
N ILE A 733 -4.95 -21.44 15.95
CA ILE A 733 -4.76 -20.06 15.48
C ILE A 733 -3.31 -19.62 15.76
N PHE A 734 -2.55 -19.35 14.71
CA PHE A 734 -1.18 -18.88 14.77
C PHE A 734 -1.07 -17.42 14.30
N VAL A 735 -0.38 -16.59 15.08
CA VAL A 735 -0.15 -15.18 14.78
C VAL A 735 1.34 -14.88 14.84
N LEU A 736 1.90 -14.40 13.73
CA LEU A 736 3.28 -13.95 13.66
C LEU A 736 3.35 -12.51 14.19
N GLY A 737 3.94 -12.36 15.36
CA GLY A 737 4.49 -11.10 15.84
C GLY A 737 5.94 -10.93 15.39
N ARG A 738 6.50 -9.76 15.68
CA ARG A 738 7.88 -9.41 15.33
C ARG A 738 8.95 -10.19 16.10
N ASP A 739 8.57 -10.78 17.23
CA ASP A 739 9.46 -11.48 18.17
C ASP A 739 9.20 -12.99 18.27
N GLN A 740 7.97 -13.45 18.03
CA GLN A 740 7.56 -14.85 18.11
C GLN A 740 6.35 -15.16 17.21
N ILE A 741 6.15 -16.45 16.91
CA ILE A 741 4.83 -16.96 16.53
C ILE A 741 4.09 -17.33 17.82
N THR A 742 2.96 -16.69 18.04
CA THR A 742 2.06 -16.97 19.16
C THR A 742 0.96 -17.90 18.69
N ARG A 743 0.70 -18.97 19.44
CA ARG A 743 -0.48 -19.80 19.26
C ARG A 743 -1.52 -19.41 20.32
N LEU A 744 -2.71 -19.06 19.86
CA LEU A 744 -3.80 -18.56 20.71
C LEU A 744 -4.81 -19.66 21.01
N HIS A 745 -5.19 -19.79 22.28
CA HIS A 745 -6.17 -20.77 22.74
C HIS A 745 -7.31 -20.11 23.51
N ASP A 746 -8.53 -20.44 23.10
CA ASP A 746 -9.76 -20.29 23.86
C ASP A 746 -9.95 -21.60 24.63
N GLU A 747 -9.54 -21.64 25.91
CA GLU A 747 -9.61 -22.87 26.72
C GLU A 747 -10.92 -22.97 27.50
N ASN A 748 -11.56 -21.82 27.78
CA ASN A 748 -12.77 -21.73 28.57
C ASN A 748 -14.06 -21.83 27.71
N GLY A 749 -13.99 -21.53 26.41
CA GLY A 749 -15.07 -21.60 25.43
C GLY A 749 -15.92 -20.33 25.27
N ASP A 750 -15.49 -19.17 25.77
CA ASP A 750 -16.24 -17.91 25.73
C ASP A 750 -16.07 -17.10 24.43
N GLY A 751 -15.09 -17.46 23.59
CA GLY A 751 -14.80 -16.75 22.34
C GLY A 751 -13.67 -15.73 22.43
N GLU A 752 -12.86 -15.76 23.48
CA GLU A 752 -11.61 -14.99 23.66
C GLU A 752 -10.40 -15.92 23.86
N ALA A 753 -9.17 -15.39 23.79
CA ALA A 753 -7.95 -16.15 24.03
C ALA A 753 -7.49 -16.02 25.49
N ASP A 754 -7.56 -17.13 26.25
CA ASP A 754 -7.06 -17.25 27.63
C ASP A 754 -5.56 -17.51 27.67
N TYR A 755 -5.04 -18.32 26.74
CA TYR A 755 -3.65 -18.78 26.73
C TYR A 755 -2.93 -18.37 25.44
N TYR A 756 -1.83 -17.65 25.63
CA TYR A 756 -0.95 -17.12 24.59
C TYR A 756 0.32 -17.95 24.61
N GLU A 757 0.29 -19.10 23.93
CA GLU A 757 1.42 -20.03 23.86
C GLU A 757 2.53 -19.46 22.99
N ASN A 758 3.77 -19.54 23.49
CA ASN A 758 4.96 -19.31 22.69
C ASN A 758 5.23 -20.55 21.82
N PHE A 759 4.85 -20.49 20.55
CA PHE A 759 5.04 -21.61 19.62
C PHE A 759 6.46 -21.64 19.03
N ASN A 760 7.03 -20.47 18.73
CA ASN A 760 8.45 -20.32 18.40
C ASN A 760 8.91 -18.87 18.60
N ASP A 761 10.06 -18.68 19.25
CA ASP A 761 10.73 -17.39 19.45
C ASP A 761 12.20 -17.40 19.02
N ASP A 762 12.62 -18.26 18.08
CA ASP A 762 14.01 -18.26 17.57
C ASP A 762 14.32 -17.00 16.70
N LEU A 763 13.30 -16.23 16.30
CA LEU A 763 13.45 -15.02 15.48
C LEU A 763 14.25 -13.92 16.20
N THR A 764 15.40 -13.54 15.67
CA THR A 764 16.16 -12.37 16.13
C THR A 764 15.51 -11.05 15.72
N ASP A 765 15.37 -10.13 16.67
CA ASP A 765 15.09 -8.72 16.43
C ASP A 765 16.06 -7.83 17.23
N LEU A 766 16.15 -6.53 16.91
CA LEU A 766 17.00 -5.56 17.60
C LEU A 766 16.32 -4.19 17.78
N GLY A 767 14.98 -4.14 17.76
CA GLY A 767 14.19 -2.93 18.00
C GLY A 767 14.24 -1.86 16.90
N GLN A 768 14.92 -2.13 15.78
CA GLN A 768 15.13 -1.19 14.67
C GLN A 768 13.83 -0.85 13.92
N SER A 769 13.70 0.36 13.39
CA SER A 769 12.60 0.73 12.50
C SER A 769 12.61 -0.12 11.21
N HIS A 770 11.43 -0.34 10.62
CA HIS A 770 11.22 -1.14 9.39
C HIS A 770 11.73 -2.61 9.43
N ALA A 771 11.98 -3.17 10.61
CA ALA A 771 12.45 -4.54 10.79
C ALA A 771 11.32 -5.56 11.05
N TYR A 772 10.20 -5.46 10.33
CA TYR A 772 9.00 -6.27 10.58
C TYR A 772 9.15 -7.75 10.18
N ALA A 773 8.41 -8.61 10.87
CA ALA A 773 8.11 -9.97 10.43
C ALA A 773 6.74 -9.98 9.75
N MET A 774 6.64 -10.51 8.52
CA MET A 774 5.49 -10.30 7.64
C MET A 774 5.05 -11.58 6.92
N CYS A 775 3.74 -11.68 6.69
CA CYS A 775 3.04 -12.84 6.15
C CYS A 775 3.09 -14.05 7.09
N LEU A 776 2.20 -15.01 6.89
CA LEU A 776 2.31 -16.33 7.50
C LEU A 776 1.58 -17.32 6.60
N GLU A 777 2.33 -18.20 5.93
CA GLU A 777 1.80 -19.27 5.09
C GLU A 777 2.28 -20.63 5.57
N THR A 778 1.69 -21.70 5.04
CA THR A 778 2.06 -23.09 5.34
C THR A 778 2.19 -23.91 4.08
N ASP A 779 3.17 -24.81 4.03
CA ASP A 779 3.24 -25.90 3.04
C ASP A 779 2.26 -27.04 3.37
N SER A 780 2.11 -27.99 2.45
CA SER A 780 1.19 -29.13 2.51
C SER A 780 1.47 -30.11 3.66
N VAL A 781 2.65 -30.03 4.27
CA VAL A 781 3.04 -30.80 5.47
C VAL A 781 3.04 -29.96 6.75
N GLY A 782 2.59 -28.70 6.66
CA GLY A 782 2.32 -27.83 7.80
C GLY A 782 3.48 -26.99 8.31
N ASN A 783 4.62 -26.94 7.62
CA ASN A 783 5.72 -26.02 7.98
C ASN A 783 5.29 -24.57 7.70
N PHE A 784 5.66 -23.64 8.58
CA PHE A 784 5.34 -22.23 8.41
C PHE A 784 6.41 -21.51 7.58
N TYR A 785 5.96 -20.52 6.82
CA TYR A 785 6.81 -19.63 6.03
C TYR A 785 6.42 -18.18 6.25
N PHE A 786 7.42 -17.32 6.43
CA PHE A 786 7.24 -15.88 6.63
C PHE A 786 8.50 -15.11 6.27
N LEU A 787 8.34 -13.81 6.03
CA LEU A 787 9.41 -12.90 5.62
C LEU A 787 9.86 -12.04 6.80
N LYS A 788 11.14 -11.67 6.84
CA LYS A 788 11.69 -10.71 7.80
C LYS A 788 12.39 -9.58 7.05
N SER A 789 11.91 -8.34 7.20
CA SER A 789 12.54 -7.16 6.58
C SER A 789 13.58 -6.50 7.47
N GLY A 790 14.36 -5.60 6.88
CA GLY A 790 15.32 -4.76 7.61
C GLY A 790 16.38 -5.55 8.39
N ALA A 791 16.87 -4.98 9.50
CA ALA A 791 17.78 -5.63 10.44
C ALA A 791 18.95 -6.38 9.79
N VAL A 792 19.66 -5.72 8.87
CA VAL A 792 20.72 -6.28 8.01
C VAL A 792 21.89 -6.90 8.78
N GLU A 793 22.07 -6.51 10.04
CA GLU A 793 23.06 -7.05 10.98
C GLU A 793 22.63 -8.35 11.69
N THR A 794 21.38 -8.78 11.51
CA THR A 794 20.83 -10.03 12.10
C THR A 794 20.87 -11.18 11.09
N PRO A 795 20.97 -12.45 11.54
CA PRO A 795 20.98 -13.61 10.65
C PRO A 795 19.67 -13.79 9.86
N HIS A 796 18.60 -13.10 10.23
CA HIS A 796 17.28 -13.21 9.61
C HIS A 796 16.87 -11.96 8.82
N GLY A 797 17.67 -10.89 8.84
CA GLY A 797 17.31 -9.63 8.17
C GLY A 797 17.27 -9.76 6.64
N GLY A 798 16.12 -9.47 6.03
CA GLY A 798 15.92 -9.57 4.58
C GLY A 798 15.89 -10.99 4.04
N THR A 799 15.27 -11.91 4.78
CA THR A 799 15.18 -13.34 4.43
C THR A 799 13.73 -13.84 4.36
N LEU A 800 13.53 -14.90 3.57
CA LEU A 800 12.39 -15.81 3.71
C LEU A 800 12.80 -16.91 4.68
N LEU A 801 12.00 -17.14 5.70
CA LEU A 801 12.23 -18.12 6.75
C LEU A 801 11.26 -19.30 6.61
N LYS A 802 11.75 -20.50 6.94
CA LYS A 802 10.95 -21.73 7.12
C LYS A 802 11.04 -22.15 8.57
N LEU A 803 9.90 -22.37 9.21
CA LEU A 803 9.80 -22.97 10.55
C LEU A 803 9.17 -24.36 10.43
N SER A 804 9.75 -25.37 11.07
CA SER A 804 9.18 -26.72 11.09
C SER A 804 7.74 -26.75 11.60
N ALA A 805 6.94 -27.70 11.12
CA ALA A 805 5.53 -27.83 11.49
C ALA A 805 5.29 -27.97 13.01
N ASP A 806 6.28 -28.44 13.76
CA ASP A 806 6.27 -28.60 15.22
C ASP A 806 6.88 -27.42 16.01
N GLY A 807 7.26 -26.33 15.33
CA GLY A 807 7.77 -25.10 15.95
C GLY A 807 9.23 -25.15 16.43
N LYS A 808 9.96 -26.26 16.23
CA LYS A 808 11.27 -26.48 16.86
C LYS A 808 12.50 -26.08 16.04
N LYS A 809 12.34 -25.76 14.75
CA LYS A 809 13.48 -25.50 13.86
C LYS A 809 13.17 -24.37 12.87
N LEU A 810 13.70 -23.19 13.15
CA LEU A 810 13.74 -22.06 12.22
C LEU A 810 14.97 -22.16 11.31
N GLU A 811 14.76 -21.99 10.00
CA GLU A 811 15.81 -22.01 8.96
C GLU A 811 15.64 -20.85 7.99
N VAL A 812 16.75 -20.28 7.52
CA VAL A 812 16.76 -19.36 6.38
C VAL A 812 16.52 -20.17 5.10
N TYR A 813 15.41 -19.89 4.42
CA TYR A 813 15.03 -20.56 3.18
C TYR A 813 15.60 -19.84 1.95
N ALA A 814 15.53 -18.51 1.90
CA ALA A 814 16.11 -17.67 0.84
C ALA A 814 16.52 -16.29 1.39
N THR A 815 17.42 -15.59 0.70
CA THR A 815 18.00 -14.30 1.15
C THR A 815 17.86 -13.19 0.12
N GLY A 816 18.32 -11.99 0.45
CA GLY A 816 18.37 -10.88 -0.51
C GLY A 816 17.04 -10.19 -0.75
N PHE A 817 16.17 -10.11 0.25
CA PHE A 817 15.00 -9.24 0.23
C PHE A 817 15.25 -7.93 0.97
N ARG A 818 14.62 -6.84 0.54
CA ARG A 818 14.73 -5.50 1.13
C ARG A 818 13.61 -5.23 2.15
N HIS A 819 12.38 -5.09 1.67
CA HIS A 819 11.18 -4.89 2.48
C HIS A 819 10.01 -5.69 1.90
N PRO A 820 10.09 -7.02 1.88
CA PRO A 820 9.13 -7.86 1.19
C PRO A 820 7.84 -7.97 2.01
N ASN A 821 6.71 -7.63 1.40
CA ASN A 821 5.39 -7.69 2.02
C ASN A 821 4.43 -8.62 1.25
N GLY A 822 4.91 -9.30 0.22
CA GLY A 822 4.17 -10.34 -0.47
C GLY A 822 4.77 -11.72 -0.24
N LEU A 823 3.93 -12.66 0.19
CA LEU A 823 4.20 -14.10 0.21
C LEU A 823 2.95 -14.83 -0.29
N GLY A 824 3.15 -16.01 -0.86
CA GLY A 824 2.10 -16.96 -1.18
C GLY A 824 2.67 -18.36 -1.30
N ILE A 825 1.87 -19.39 -1.02
CA ILE A 825 2.19 -20.80 -1.26
C ILE A 825 0.99 -21.45 -1.96
N ASP A 826 1.24 -22.20 -3.04
CA ASP A 826 0.22 -22.91 -3.78
C ASP A 826 -0.08 -24.33 -3.22
N PRO A 827 -1.17 -25.00 -3.66
CA PRO A 827 -1.49 -26.36 -3.22
C PRO A 827 -0.46 -27.46 -3.58
N ASN A 828 0.59 -27.12 -4.33
CA ASN A 828 1.70 -27.99 -4.73
C ASN A 828 3.04 -27.53 -4.10
N ASP A 829 2.98 -26.68 -3.07
CA ASP A 829 4.12 -26.10 -2.34
C ASP A 829 5.03 -25.18 -3.19
N LEU A 830 4.53 -24.62 -4.30
CA LEU A 830 5.22 -23.56 -5.03
C LEU A 830 5.11 -22.25 -4.24
N ILE A 831 6.27 -21.73 -3.84
CA ILE A 831 6.38 -20.50 -3.03
C ILE A 831 6.58 -19.30 -3.95
N THR A 832 5.80 -18.24 -3.73
CA THR A 832 6.06 -16.91 -4.30
C THR A 832 6.36 -15.89 -3.23
N ALA A 833 7.29 -14.98 -3.51
CA ALA A 833 7.52 -13.80 -2.70
C ALA A 833 7.45 -12.53 -3.57
N ALA A 834 7.17 -11.38 -2.95
CA ALA A 834 7.24 -10.10 -3.65
C ALA A 834 7.86 -9.00 -2.78
N ASP A 835 8.79 -8.27 -3.38
CA ASP A 835 9.62 -7.25 -2.73
C ASP A 835 9.38 -5.85 -3.31
N ASN A 836 9.55 -4.85 -2.44
CA ASN A 836 9.19 -3.46 -2.68
C ASN A 836 10.32 -2.68 -3.37
N GLU A 837 9.96 -1.86 -4.36
CA GLU A 837 10.87 -0.94 -5.06
C GLU A 837 11.79 -0.16 -4.10
N GLY A 838 13.07 -0.09 -4.45
CA GLY A 838 14.04 0.77 -3.79
C GLY A 838 15.48 0.37 -4.11
N ASN A 839 16.36 0.47 -3.12
CA ASN A 839 17.78 0.12 -3.29
C ASN A 839 17.91 -1.34 -3.72
N TRP A 840 18.67 -1.63 -4.78
CA TRP A 840 18.86 -2.97 -5.34
C TRP A 840 17.59 -3.73 -5.78
N VAL A 841 16.42 -3.09 -5.72
CA VAL A 841 15.12 -3.63 -6.16
C VAL A 841 14.54 -2.63 -7.17
N PRO A 842 14.91 -2.74 -8.47
CA PRO A 842 14.72 -1.69 -9.48
C PRO A 842 13.28 -1.17 -9.61
N VAL A 843 12.32 -2.07 -9.52
CA VAL A 843 10.88 -1.85 -9.35
C VAL A 843 10.37 -3.02 -8.50
N THR A 844 9.10 -2.99 -8.08
CA THR A 844 8.46 -4.13 -7.40
C THR A 844 8.68 -5.43 -8.19
N ARG A 845 9.03 -6.53 -7.53
CA ARG A 845 9.27 -7.84 -8.17
C ARG A 845 8.41 -8.91 -7.54
N ILE A 846 7.97 -9.88 -8.35
CA ILE A 846 7.42 -11.16 -7.88
C ILE A 846 8.41 -12.25 -8.28
N ASP A 847 8.75 -13.10 -7.33
CA ASP A 847 9.66 -14.24 -7.44
C ASP A 847 8.89 -15.55 -7.25
N ILE A 848 9.31 -16.61 -7.96
CA ILE A 848 9.03 -17.99 -7.55
C ILE A 848 10.32 -18.44 -6.86
N VAL A 849 10.25 -18.73 -5.56
CA VAL A 849 11.44 -18.77 -4.70
C VAL A 849 11.88 -20.21 -4.45
N GLU A 850 13.12 -20.53 -4.82
CA GLU A 850 13.75 -21.81 -4.50
C GLU A 850 14.63 -21.74 -3.24
N GLN A 851 14.89 -22.90 -2.62
CA GLN A 851 15.71 -22.96 -1.40
C GLN A 851 17.18 -22.58 -1.69
N GLY A 852 17.68 -21.58 -0.96
CA GLY A 852 19.02 -21.03 -1.12
C GLY A 852 19.14 -19.90 -2.14
N GLU A 853 18.03 -19.46 -2.72
CA GLU A 853 18.01 -18.39 -3.72
C GLU A 853 18.31 -17.01 -3.11
N PHE A 854 18.96 -16.14 -3.90
CA PHE A 854 19.24 -14.75 -3.56
C PHE A 854 18.41 -13.79 -4.44
N CYS A 855 17.49 -13.06 -3.81
CA CYS A 855 16.45 -12.27 -4.49
C CYS A 855 16.87 -10.81 -4.83
N GLY A 856 18.16 -10.49 -4.75
CA GLY A 856 18.74 -9.30 -5.38
C GLY A 856 19.12 -8.13 -4.46
N HIS A 857 18.64 -8.05 -3.22
CA HIS A 857 19.06 -7.00 -2.28
C HIS A 857 20.41 -7.34 -1.61
N VAL A 858 21.51 -6.84 -2.21
CA VAL A 858 22.89 -7.15 -1.78
C VAL A 858 23.16 -6.98 -0.27
N PRO A 859 22.68 -5.91 0.42
CA PRO A 859 22.90 -5.74 1.86
C PRO A 859 22.30 -6.82 2.77
N THR A 860 21.39 -7.67 2.26
CA THR A 860 20.77 -8.79 2.98
C THR A 860 21.05 -10.14 2.31
N ALA A 861 22.13 -10.21 1.53
CA ALA A 861 22.54 -11.45 0.86
C ALA A 861 22.94 -12.55 1.87
N HIS A 862 23.61 -12.18 2.97
CA HIS A 862 24.27 -13.10 3.92
C HIS A 862 25.31 -14.04 3.26
N LEU A 863 25.95 -13.56 2.18
CA LEU A 863 26.95 -14.30 1.40
C LEU A 863 28.29 -13.55 1.37
N ASP A 864 29.39 -14.31 1.44
CA ASP A 864 30.76 -13.83 1.21
C ASP A 864 31.42 -14.73 0.14
N PRO A 865 31.84 -14.21 -1.03
CA PRO A 865 31.77 -12.81 -1.46
C PRO A 865 30.34 -12.32 -1.74
N GLU A 866 30.17 -11.00 -1.84
CA GLU A 866 28.92 -10.38 -2.30
C GLU A 866 28.48 -10.96 -3.66
N PRO A 867 27.19 -11.28 -3.85
CA PRO A 867 26.69 -11.89 -5.08
C PRO A 867 26.73 -10.91 -6.26
N ALA A 868 27.18 -11.40 -7.41
CA ALA A 868 27.23 -10.64 -8.67
C ALA A 868 25.98 -10.81 -9.56
N GLU A 869 25.16 -11.81 -9.25
CA GLU A 869 23.94 -12.20 -9.97
C GLU A 869 22.84 -12.52 -8.94
N PHE A 870 21.59 -12.59 -9.37
CA PHE A 870 20.43 -12.83 -8.52
C PHE A 870 19.37 -13.68 -9.24
N GLY A 871 18.47 -14.30 -8.46
CA GLY A 871 17.37 -15.13 -8.97
C GLY A 871 16.49 -14.40 -9.99
N LEU A 872 16.06 -15.09 -11.05
CA LEU A 872 15.24 -14.47 -12.09
C LEU A 872 13.79 -14.33 -11.60
N PRO A 873 13.24 -13.11 -11.46
CA PRO A 873 11.89 -12.92 -10.96
C PRO A 873 10.88 -13.44 -11.98
N LEU A 874 9.76 -13.99 -11.51
CA LEU A 874 8.60 -14.32 -12.34
C LEU A 874 8.17 -13.10 -13.17
N CYS A 875 8.08 -11.93 -12.53
CA CYS A 875 7.91 -10.66 -13.24
C CYS A 875 8.35 -9.43 -12.42
N TRP A 876 8.83 -8.43 -13.15
CA TRP A 876 8.92 -7.05 -12.68
C TRP A 876 7.55 -6.36 -12.84
N LEU A 877 7.13 -5.59 -11.84
CA LEU A 877 5.94 -4.76 -11.85
C LEU A 877 6.36 -3.29 -11.86
N PRO A 878 6.08 -2.52 -12.94
CA PRO A 878 6.35 -1.08 -12.96
C PRO A 878 5.56 -0.36 -11.87
N ARG A 879 6.10 0.75 -11.34
CA ARG A 879 5.51 1.55 -10.25
C ARG A 879 4.04 1.97 -10.43
N VAL A 880 3.56 2.06 -11.69
CA VAL A 880 2.13 2.31 -12.03
C VAL A 880 1.22 1.09 -11.82
N VAL A 881 1.76 -0.10 -12.00
CA VAL A 881 1.07 -1.37 -11.73
C VAL A 881 1.12 -1.64 -10.24
N ASP A 882 2.31 -1.57 -9.65
CA ASP A 882 2.49 -1.60 -8.20
C ASP A 882 3.78 -0.93 -7.72
N ASN A 883 3.66 -0.04 -6.73
CA ASN A 883 4.78 0.58 -6.02
C ASN A 883 5.09 -0.05 -4.66
N SER A 884 4.22 -0.95 -4.15
CA SER A 884 4.41 -1.67 -2.90
C SER A 884 3.58 -2.95 -2.90
N ALA A 885 4.25 -4.09 -2.91
CA ALA A 885 3.67 -5.42 -2.97
C ALA A 885 2.80 -5.76 -1.75
N GLY A 886 1.75 -6.53 -2.01
CA GLY A 886 1.02 -7.34 -1.04
C GLY A 886 1.14 -8.83 -1.35
N GLY A 887 0.44 -9.65 -0.55
CA GLY A 887 0.43 -11.11 -0.62
C GLY A 887 -0.07 -11.67 -1.96
N GLN A 888 0.15 -12.98 -2.16
CA GLN A 888 -0.34 -13.68 -3.34
C GLN A 888 -1.26 -14.84 -2.96
N VAL A 889 -2.25 -15.09 -3.81
CA VAL A 889 -3.28 -16.11 -3.61
C VAL A 889 -3.60 -16.85 -4.90
N TRP A 890 -3.98 -18.12 -4.81
CA TRP A 890 -4.31 -18.95 -5.97
C TRP A 890 -5.81 -19.08 -6.12
N VAL A 891 -6.26 -18.82 -7.35
CA VAL A 891 -7.68 -18.84 -7.72
C VAL A 891 -8.21 -20.28 -7.68
N PRO A 892 -9.31 -20.56 -6.96
CA PRO A 892 -9.86 -21.90 -6.85
C PRO A 892 -10.82 -22.21 -8.03
N GLU A 893 -11.19 -23.49 -8.17
CA GLU A 893 -12.05 -24.03 -9.24
C GLU A 893 -13.37 -23.25 -9.44
N GLN A 894 -13.93 -22.68 -8.37
CA GLN A 894 -15.18 -21.90 -8.40
C GLN A 894 -15.12 -20.66 -9.32
N TRP A 895 -13.93 -20.15 -9.62
CA TRP A 895 -13.73 -19.00 -10.52
C TRP A 895 -13.55 -19.41 -11.99
N GLY A 896 -13.81 -20.68 -12.31
CA GLY A 896 -13.95 -21.19 -13.67
C GLY A 896 -12.68 -21.00 -14.51
N PRO A 897 -12.69 -20.24 -15.62
CA PRO A 897 -11.53 -20.10 -16.51
C PRO A 897 -10.26 -19.53 -15.88
N LEU A 898 -10.33 -18.99 -14.65
CA LEU A 898 -9.19 -18.46 -13.91
C LEU A 898 -8.62 -19.44 -12.88
N ALA A 899 -9.21 -20.62 -12.69
CA ALA A 899 -8.75 -21.63 -11.72
C ALA A 899 -7.24 -21.95 -11.87
N GLY A 900 -6.54 -22.10 -10.75
CA GLY A 900 -5.08 -22.31 -10.68
C GLY A 900 -4.21 -21.09 -10.99
N SER A 901 -4.81 -19.97 -11.43
CA SER A 901 -4.08 -18.73 -11.68
C SER A 901 -3.61 -18.07 -10.39
N LEU A 902 -2.52 -17.30 -10.49
CA LEU A 902 -1.98 -16.51 -9.39
C LEU A 902 -2.60 -15.11 -9.40
N LEU A 903 -3.11 -14.65 -8.26
CA LEU A 903 -3.42 -13.23 -8.04
C LEU A 903 -2.34 -12.61 -7.15
N HIS A 904 -1.89 -11.43 -7.52
CA HIS A 904 -1.05 -10.58 -6.72
C HIS A 904 -1.89 -9.42 -6.15
N LEU A 905 -1.82 -9.21 -4.84
CA LEU A 905 -2.40 -8.04 -4.17
C LEU A 905 -1.39 -6.91 -4.16
N SER A 906 -1.84 -5.68 -4.40
CA SER A 906 -1.02 -4.47 -4.35
C SER A 906 -1.39 -3.65 -3.12
N PHE A 907 -0.40 -3.45 -2.25
CA PHE A 907 -0.51 -2.52 -1.12
C PHE A 907 -0.46 -1.07 -1.61
N GLY A 908 0.39 -0.76 -2.58
CA GLY A 908 0.58 0.61 -3.07
C GLY A 908 -0.60 1.17 -3.87
N GLN A 909 -1.17 0.35 -4.74
CA GLN A 909 -2.24 0.72 -5.69
C GLN A 909 -3.63 0.19 -5.27
N CYS A 910 -3.76 -0.30 -4.03
CA CYS A 910 -5.00 -0.79 -3.42
C CYS A 910 -5.83 -1.69 -4.35
N THR A 911 -5.22 -2.67 -5.03
CA THR A 911 -5.89 -3.50 -6.04
C THR A 911 -5.32 -4.91 -6.14
N ALA A 912 -5.88 -5.73 -7.03
CA ALA A 912 -5.34 -7.04 -7.38
C ALA A 912 -5.04 -7.13 -8.88
N SER A 913 -4.02 -7.91 -9.23
CA SER A 913 -3.64 -8.25 -10.61
C SER A 913 -3.59 -9.75 -10.80
N LEU A 914 -4.11 -10.23 -11.93
CA LEU A 914 -3.91 -11.59 -12.42
C LEU A 914 -2.48 -11.72 -12.96
N ILE A 915 -1.71 -12.68 -12.47
CA ILE A 915 -0.36 -12.98 -12.96
C ILE A 915 -0.45 -14.15 -13.94
N LEU A 916 -0.23 -13.86 -15.22
CA LEU A 916 -0.12 -14.87 -16.28
C LEU A 916 1.28 -15.50 -16.17
N LYS A 917 1.35 -16.71 -15.62
CA LYS A 917 2.59 -17.48 -15.48
C LYS A 917 2.89 -18.23 -16.78
N GLU A 918 4.14 -18.19 -17.21
CA GLU A 918 4.68 -18.97 -18.31
C GLU A 918 5.96 -19.69 -17.85
N GLN A 919 6.11 -20.97 -18.23
CA GLN A 919 7.38 -21.67 -18.13
C GLN A 919 7.93 -21.93 -19.54
N VAL A 920 9.20 -21.56 -19.77
CA VAL A 920 9.96 -21.85 -20.99
C VAL A 920 11.22 -22.59 -20.58
N ASP A 921 11.32 -23.85 -21.01
CA ASP A 921 12.27 -24.84 -20.49
C ASP A 921 12.17 -24.96 -18.95
N ASP A 922 13.25 -24.62 -18.24
CA ASP A 922 13.41 -24.58 -16.79
C ASP A 922 13.12 -23.19 -16.18
N VAL A 923 12.86 -22.15 -16.99
CA VAL A 923 12.71 -20.76 -16.49
C VAL A 923 11.26 -20.33 -16.43
N TRP A 924 10.87 -19.81 -15.27
CA TRP A 924 9.61 -19.10 -15.06
C TRP A 924 9.70 -17.64 -15.51
N GLN A 925 8.64 -17.17 -16.16
CA GLN A 925 8.42 -15.77 -16.53
C GLN A 925 6.92 -15.49 -16.55
N GLY A 926 6.51 -14.24 -16.76
CA GLY A 926 5.08 -13.91 -16.74
C GLY A 926 4.83 -12.43 -16.61
N GLY A 927 3.59 -12.06 -16.29
CA GLY A 927 3.21 -10.67 -16.13
C GLY A 927 1.81 -10.42 -15.61
N ALA A 928 1.58 -9.19 -15.16
CA ALA A 928 0.36 -8.73 -14.54
C ALA A 928 -0.66 -8.18 -15.57
N VAL A 929 -1.93 -8.51 -15.35
CA VAL A 929 -3.10 -7.79 -15.86
C VAL A 929 -3.97 -7.38 -14.68
N ARG A 930 -4.30 -6.10 -14.55
CA ARG A 930 -5.12 -5.59 -13.44
C ARG A 930 -6.51 -6.22 -13.46
N MET A 931 -7.03 -6.64 -12.30
CA MET A 931 -8.39 -7.17 -12.21
C MET A 931 -9.42 -6.05 -12.44
N PRO A 932 -10.56 -6.31 -13.13
CA PRO A 932 -11.62 -5.32 -13.36
C PRO A 932 -12.52 -5.17 -12.12
N ILE A 933 -11.91 -4.71 -11.03
CA ILE A 933 -12.53 -4.37 -9.73
C ILE A 933 -12.26 -2.88 -9.41
N PRO A 934 -13.11 -2.21 -8.62
CA PRO A 934 -12.74 -0.93 -8.02
C PRO A 934 -11.51 -1.11 -7.09
N PRO A 935 -10.75 -0.02 -6.82
CA PRO A 935 -9.77 -0.04 -5.74
C PRO A 935 -10.38 -0.44 -4.40
N PHE A 936 -9.63 -1.19 -3.62
CA PHE A 936 -9.91 -1.48 -2.23
C PHE A 936 -9.75 -0.21 -1.38
N LEU A 937 -10.36 -0.21 -0.18
CA LEU A 937 -10.37 0.94 0.71
C LEU A 937 -8.99 1.27 1.30
N SER A 938 -8.09 0.28 1.40
CA SER A 938 -6.77 0.37 2.02
C SER A 938 -5.73 -0.47 1.26
N GLY A 939 -4.45 -0.31 1.60
CA GLY A 939 -3.37 -1.07 0.98
C GLY A 939 -3.46 -2.55 1.33
N VAL A 940 -3.92 -3.38 0.38
CA VAL A 940 -4.18 -4.81 0.61
C VAL A 940 -2.89 -5.61 0.71
N CYS A 941 -2.55 -6.03 1.92
CA CYS A 941 -1.35 -6.81 2.21
C CYS A 941 -1.63 -8.32 2.23
N ARG A 942 -2.84 -8.78 2.53
CA ARG A 942 -3.15 -10.22 2.64
C ARG A 942 -4.49 -10.57 2.02
N GLY A 943 -4.64 -11.83 1.62
CA GLY A 943 -5.92 -12.39 1.19
C GLY A 943 -6.02 -13.90 1.43
N ARG A 944 -7.26 -14.39 1.44
CA ARG A 944 -7.63 -15.79 1.58
C ARG A 944 -8.86 -16.08 0.75
N PHE A 945 -8.92 -17.23 0.10
CA PHE A 945 -10.17 -17.76 -0.42
C PHE A 945 -10.87 -18.62 0.63
N ARG A 946 -12.17 -18.41 0.86
CA ARG A 946 -12.96 -19.26 1.77
C ARG A 946 -13.45 -20.52 1.03
N THR A 947 -12.54 -21.46 0.81
CA THR A 947 -12.75 -22.70 0.02
C THR A 947 -13.15 -23.93 0.85
N SER A 948 -13.00 -23.86 2.18
CA SER A 948 -13.23 -24.95 3.13
C SER A 948 -14.10 -24.50 4.31
N GLY A 949 -14.50 -25.46 5.15
CA GLY A 949 -15.40 -25.21 6.28
C GLY A 949 -16.89 -25.19 5.92
N GLU A 950 -17.74 -24.99 6.93
CA GLU A 950 -19.21 -25.03 6.82
C GLU A 950 -19.78 -23.90 5.96
N ARG A 951 -19.05 -22.79 5.80
CA ARG A 951 -19.44 -21.61 5.01
C ARG A 951 -18.54 -21.37 3.79
N ALA A 952 -17.97 -22.43 3.20
CA ALA A 952 -17.20 -22.33 1.96
C ALA A 952 -18.02 -21.67 0.83
N ASP A 953 -17.56 -20.54 0.29
CA ASP A 953 -18.20 -19.78 -0.79
C ASP A 953 -17.29 -19.60 -2.03
N GLY A 954 -16.00 -19.94 -1.92
CA GLY A 954 -15.02 -19.74 -2.99
C GLY A 954 -14.75 -18.27 -3.32
N HIS A 955 -15.12 -17.33 -2.45
CA HIS A 955 -14.85 -15.90 -2.63
C HIS A 955 -13.50 -15.52 -2.03
N LEU A 956 -12.88 -14.48 -2.60
CA LEU A 956 -11.63 -13.91 -2.10
C LEU A 956 -11.95 -12.87 -1.03
N TYR A 957 -11.36 -13.01 0.14
CA TYR A 957 -11.37 -12.02 1.20
C TYR A 957 -9.98 -11.39 1.29
N VAL A 958 -9.92 -10.07 1.36
CA VAL A 958 -8.68 -9.30 1.49
C VAL A 958 -8.72 -8.43 2.73
N CYS A 959 -7.57 -8.28 3.38
CA CYS A 959 -7.36 -7.22 4.35
C CYS A 959 -6.19 -6.33 3.96
N GLY A 960 -6.28 -5.08 4.41
CA GLY A 960 -5.28 -4.08 4.13
C GLY A 960 -5.22 -3.03 5.23
N LEU A 961 -4.16 -2.24 5.18
CA LEU A 961 -3.92 -1.13 6.10
C LEU A 961 -3.33 0.06 5.35
N ASP A 962 -3.41 1.21 6.00
CA ASP A 962 -2.65 2.40 5.65
C ASP A 962 -1.32 2.43 6.44
N GLY A 963 -0.51 3.48 6.27
CA GLY A 963 0.68 3.74 7.10
C GLY A 963 2.02 3.70 6.37
N TRP A 964 2.05 3.27 5.11
CA TRP A 964 3.18 3.42 4.18
C TRP A 964 2.67 3.89 2.83
N GLN A 965 3.55 4.28 1.90
CA GLN A 965 3.14 4.87 0.62
C GLN A 965 2.12 4.02 -0.14
N THR A 966 0.88 4.51 -0.19
CA THR A 966 -0.29 3.81 -0.73
C THR A 966 -1.28 4.81 -1.35
N THR A 967 -2.37 4.29 -1.91
CA THR A 967 -3.52 5.03 -2.43
C THR A 967 -4.77 4.78 -1.57
N ALA A 968 -4.57 4.36 -0.32
CA ALA A 968 -5.61 4.10 0.67
C ALA A 968 -6.51 5.32 0.91
N THR A 969 -7.74 5.03 1.31
CA THR A 969 -8.75 6.02 1.71
C THR A 969 -9.22 5.80 3.15
N ARG A 970 -8.69 4.76 3.82
CA ARG A 970 -9.03 4.29 5.17
C ARG A 970 -7.82 3.62 5.81
N ASP A 971 -7.69 3.78 7.12
CA ASP A 971 -6.69 3.14 8.01
C ASP A 971 -6.51 1.63 7.81
N GLY A 972 -7.58 0.92 7.45
CA GLY A 972 -7.56 -0.49 7.11
C GLY A 972 -8.94 -1.00 6.69
N CYS A 973 -9.01 -2.21 6.15
CA CYS A 973 -10.25 -2.75 5.59
C CYS A 973 -10.31 -4.27 5.61
N LEU A 974 -11.53 -4.83 5.69
CA LEU A 974 -11.85 -6.19 5.30
C LEU A 974 -12.86 -6.14 4.14
N GLN A 975 -12.52 -6.71 2.99
CA GLN A 975 -13.38 -6.68 1.80
C GLN A 975 -13.47 -8.04 1.12
N ARG A 976 -14.60 -8.32 0.49
CA ARG A 976 -14.91 -9.57 -0.21
C ARG A 976 -15.04 -9.33 -1.70
N VAL A 977 -14.21 -9.99 -2.50
CA VAL A 977 -14.38 -10.09 -3.96
C VAL A 977 -15.18 -11.35 -4.26
N ARG A 978 -16.46 -11.18 -4.58
CA ARG A 978 -17.32 -12.24 -5.10
C ARG A 978 -17.08 -12.44 -6.58
N TYR A 979 -17.06 -13.70 -7.01
CA TYR A 979 -17.13 -14.08 -8.41
C TYR A 979 -18.58 -14.44 -8.76
N VAL A 980 -19.18 -13.68 -9.68
CA VAL A 980 -20.54 -13.89 -10.17
C VAL A 980 -20.49 -14.49 -11.58
N SER A 981 -20.66 -15.82 -11.64
CA SER A 981 -20.46 -16.63 -12.85
C SER A 981 -21.43 -16.38 -14.01
N GLU A 982 -22.43 -15.51 -13.82
CA GLU A 982 -23.38 -15.11 -14.86
C GLU A 982 -22.76 -14.17 -15.91
N ASN A 983 -21.68 -13.47 -15.55
CA ASN A 983 -20.93 -12.62 -16.48
C ASN A 983 -19.68 -13.37 -17.00
N PRO A 984 -19.31 -13.24 -18.28
CA PRO A 984 -18.07 -13.80 -18.78
C PRO A 984 -16.86 -13.14 -18.12
N THR A 985 -15.84 -13.93 -17.78
CA THR A 985 -14.53 -13.33 -17.45
C THR A 985 -13.87 -12.81 -18.71
N LEU A 986 -13.38 -11.57 -18.63
CA LEU A 986 -12.76 -10.86 -19.73
C LEU A 986 -11.22 -10.97 -19.68
N LEU A 987 -10.64 -11.33 -18.54
CA LEU A 987 -9.20 -11.42 -18.38
C LEU A 987 -8.61 -12.51 -19.29
N PRO A 988 -7.45 -12.27 -19.96
CA PRO A 988 -6.72 -13.32 -20.65
C PRO A 988 -6.29 -14.42 -19.67
N THR A 989 -6.13 -15.65 -20.16
CA THR A 989 -5.73 -16.81 -19.35
C THR A 989 -4.30 -17.27 -19.60
N ALA A 990 -3.67 -16.83 -20.70
CA ALA A 990 -2.25 -17.08 -20.96
C ALA A 990 -1.65 -16.01 -21.90
N LEU A 991 -0.35 -15.79 -21.76
CA LEU A 991 0.50 -15.10 -22.73
C LEU A 991 1.74 -15.97 -22.98
N HIS A 992 2.16 -16.06 -24.24
CA HIS A 992 3.38 -16.78 -24.64
C HIS A 992 4.25 -15.89 -25.53
N ALA A 993 5.53 -15.74 -25.16
CA ALA A 993 6.49 -14.94 -25.92
C ALA A 993 7.33 -15.80 -26.88
N TYR A 994 7.38 -15.41 -28.15
CA TYR A 994 8.13 -16.09 -29.22
C TYR A 994 9.13 -15.12 -29.87
N GLU A 995 10.18 -15.65 -30.50
CA GLU A 995 11.18 -14.84 -31.22
C GLU A 995 10.57 -13.90 -32.29
N ASN A 996 9.39 -14.23 -32.83
CA ASN A 996 8.68 -13.53 -33.90
C ASN A 996 7.31 -12.94 -33.50
N GLY A 997 6.95 -12.95 -32.21
CA GLY A 997 5.63 -12.47 -31.78
C GLY A 997 5.21 -12.82 -30.36
N VAL A 998 3.95 -12.49 -30.05
CA VAL A 998 3.31 -12.77 -28.76
C VAL A 998 1.96 -13.43 -29.01
N GLU A 999 1.70 -14.57 -28.38
CA GLU A 999 0.36 -15.16 -28.32
C GLU A 999 -0.37 -14.71 -27.05
N LEU A 1000 -1.64 -14.33 -27.18
CA LEU A 1000 -2.57 -14.10 -26.07
C LEU A 1000 -3.74 -15.08 -26.18
N THR A 1001 -4.09 -15.76 -25.08
CA THR A 1001 -5.26 -16.64 -24.98
C THR A 1001 -6.34 -16.02 -24.10
N PHE A 1002 -7.59 -16.09 -24.56
CA PHE A 1002 -8.77 -15.55 -23.90
C PHE A 1002 -9.82 -16.65 -23.60
N PRO A 1003 -10.59 -16.50 -22.51
CA PRO A 1003 -11.62 -17.46 -22.11
C PRO A 1003 -12.90 -17.35 -22.97
N GLU A 1004 -13.04 -16.28 -23.77
CA GLU A 1004 -14.17 -16.05 -24.66
C GLU A 1004 -13.72 -15.84 -26.13
N PRO A 1005 -14.53 -16.24 -27.12
CA PRO A 1005 -14.23 -15.96 -28.54
C PRO A 1005 -14.24 -14.46 -28.81
N LEU A 1006 -13.27 -13.97 -29.57
CA LEU A 1006 -13.16 -12.57 -29.95
C LEU A 1006 -13.94 -12.23 -31.23
N ASP A 1007 -14.28 -10.94 -31.40
CA ASP A 1007 -14.75 -10.36 -32.65
C ASP A 1007 -13.62 -10.39 -33.69
N PRO A 1008 -13.77 -11.07 -34.85
CA PRO A 1008 -12.70 -11.17 -35.83
C PRO A 1008 -12.27 -9.84 -36.44
N GLU A 1009 -13.18 -8.90 -36.71
CA GLU A 1009 -12.87 -7.63 -37.37
C GLU A 1009 -12.05 -6.72 -36.45
N ILE A 1010 -12.35 -6.75 -35.15
CA ILE A 1010 -11.60 -6.01 -34.13
C ILE A 1010 -10.27 -6.71 -33.82
N ALA A 1011 -10.27 -8.04 -33.65
CA ALA A 1011 -9.10 -8.79 -33.21
C ALA A 1011 -8.01 -8.91 -34.28
N THR A 1012 -8.33 -9.03 -35.58
CA THR A 1012 -7.30 -9.12 -36.63
C THR A 1012 -6.81 -7.76 -37.13
N ASN A 1013 -7.04 -6.67 -36.40
CA ASN A 1013 -6.61 -5.32 -36.79
C ASN A 1013 -5.37 -4.89 -36.00
N PRO A 1014 -4.16 -4.84 -36.61
CA PRO A 1014 -2.93 -4.48 -35.91
C PRO A 1014 -2.97 -3.11 -35.22
N ALA A 1015 -3.75 -2.15 -35.74
CA ALA A 1015 -3.90 -0.82 -35.15
C ALA A 1015 -4.70 -0.80 -33.82
N ARG A 1016 -5.19 -1.96 -33.35
CA ARG A 1016 -5.81 -2.13 -32.03
C ARG A 1016 -4.81 -2.55 -30.94
N TYR A 1017 -3.55 -2.77 -31.31
CA TYR A 1017 -2.48 -3.25 -30.43
C TYR A 1017 -1.32 -2.26 -30.38
N ALA A 1018 -0.67 -2.15 -29.22
CA ALA A 1018 0.60 -1.45 -29.05
C ALA A 1018 1.52 -2.27 -28.13
N LEU A 1019 2.78 -2.44 -28.54
CA LEU A 1019 3.82 -3.12 -27.78
C LEU A 1019 4.96 -2.14 -27.48
N ASP A 1020 5.41 -2.12 -26.24
CA ASP A 1020 6.60 -1.38 -25.81
C ASP A 1020 7.52 -2.31 -25.00
N VAL A 1021 8.83 -2.11 -25.11
CA VAL A 1021 9.84 -2.85 -24.35
C VAL A 1021 10.87 -1.92 -23.69
N TRP A 1022 11.33 -2.30 -22.49
CA TRP A 1022 12.41 -1.61 -21.78
C TRP A 1022 13.07 -2.51 -20.73
N ASN A 1023 14.22 -2.06 -20.24
CA ASN A 1023 14.97 -2.70 -19.17
C ASN A 1023 15.19 -1.75 -17.99
N TYR A 1024 15.47 -2.33 -16.82
CA TYR A 1024 15.83 -1.61 -15.60
C TYR A 1024 17.31 -1.80 -15.27
N ARG A 1025 17.85 -0.96 -14.38
CA ARG A 1025 19.20 -1.11 -13.83
C ARG A 1025 19.15 -1.57 -12.38
N TRP A 1026 19.71 -2.75 -12.13
CA TRP A 1026 20.05 -3.24 -10.79
C TRP A 1026 21.22 -2.44 -10.22
N SER A 1027 20.98 -1.68 -9.16
CA SER A 1027 21.99 -0.86 -8.50
C SER A 1027 21.56 -0.47 -7.08
N LYS A 1028 22.49 0.06 -6.29
CA LYS A 1028 22.22 0.62 -4.95
C LYS A 1028 21.32 1.87 -4.93
N ASP A 1029 21.09 2.51 -6.08
CA ASP A 1029 20.22 3.68 -6.18
C ASP A 1029 18.76 3.27 -5.87
N TYR A 1030 17.93 4.20 -5.39
CA TYR A 1030 16.54 3.87 -5.07
C TYR A 1030 15.71 3.77 -6.35
N GLY A 1031 15.19 2.58 -6.63
CA GLY A 1031 14.40 2.29 -7.82
C GLY A 1031 15.22 2.41 -9.11
N SER A 1032 14.53 2.48 -10.24
CA SER A 1032 15.19 2.58 -11.55
C SER A 1032 14.36 3.37 -12.54
N LYS A 1033 15.04 3.86 -13.58
CA LYS A 1033 14.39 4.47 -14.75
C LYS A 1033 14.18 3.39 -15.81
N ASP A 1034 13.22 3.62 -16.69
CA ASP A 1034 13.08 2.85 -17.91
C ASP A 1034 14.28 3.13 -18.83
N TYR A 1035 14.98 2.09 -19.28
CA TYR A 1035 16.08 2.19 -20.25
C TYR A 1035 15.72 1.45 -21.55
N SER A 1036 16.09 2.06 -22.68
CA SER A 1036 15.94 1.47 -24.00
C SER A 1036 16.68 0.13 -24.08
N VAL A 1037 16.04 -0.86 -24.72
CA VAL A 1037 16.64 -2.17 -25.01
C VAL A 1037 17.65 -2.03 -26.15
N ALA A 1038 17.30 -1.25 -27.17
CA ALA A 1038 18.15 -1.00 -28.33
C ALA A 1038 19.37 -0.11 -28.01
N ASP A 1039 19.27 0.80 -27.03
CA ASP A 1039 20.37 1.59 -26.48
C ASP A 1039 20.30 1.66 -24.95
N PRO A 1040 20.94 0.71 -24.22
CA PRO A 1040 20.94 0.67 -22.76
C PRO A 1040 21.54 1.89 -22.06
N THR A 1041 22.17 2.82 -22.80
CA THR A 1041 22.66 4.09 -22.25
C THR A 1041 21.55 5.15 -22.14
N LYS A 1042 20.48 5.01 -22.93
CA LYS A 1042 19.39 5.97 -23.10
C LYS A 1042 18.20 5.64 -22.20
N VAL A 1043 17.72 6.65 -21.47
CA VAL A 1043 16.45 6.58 -20.72
C VAL A 1043 15.27 6.65 -21.71
N GLY A 1044 14.32 5.74 -21.59
CA GLY A 1044 13.13 5.65 -22.43
C GLY A 1044 12.65 4.21 -22.61
N ARG A 1045 11.60 4.05 -23.43
CA ARG A 1045 11.04 2.76 -23.88
C ARG A 1045 11.15 2.68 -25.39
N ASP A 1046 11.27 1.47 -25.94
CA ASP A 1046 11.29 1.22 -27.37
C ASP A 1046 9.96 0.60 -27.80
N SER A 1047 9.31 1.20 -28.80
CA SER A 1047 8.05 0.67 -29.33
C SER A 1047 8.32 -0.43 -30.38
N VAL A 1048 7.57 -1.53 -30.30
CA VAL A 1048 7.70 -2.70 -31.17
C VAL A 1048 6.49 -2.75 -32.12
N PRO A 1049 6.64 -2.45 -33.42
CA PRO A 1049 5.52 -2.44 -34.35
C PRO A 1049 4.89 -3.82 -34.56
N VAL A 1050 3.57 -3.94 -34.37
CA VAL A 1050 2.80 -5.12 -34.76
C VAL A 1050 2.57 -5.10 -36.27
N LYS A 1051 3.08 -6.11 -36.98
CA LYS A 1051 2.99 -6.23 -38.44
C LYS A 1051 1.67 -6.83 -38.92
N ASP A 1052 1.25 -7.91 -38.26
CA ASP A 1052 0.08 -8.69 -38.59
C ASP A 1052 -0.50 -9.28 -37.32
N VAL A 1053 -1.81 -9.53 -37.29
CA VAL A 1053 -2.50 -10.16 -36.17
C VAL A 1053 -3.35 -11.30 -36.67
N THR A 1054 -3.06 -12.49 -36.16
CA THR A 1054 -3.70 -13.72 -36.62
C THR A 1054 -4.58 -14.29 -35.53
N LEU A 1055 -5.82 -14.62 -35.88
CA LEU A 1055 -6.83 -15.17 -34.98
C LEU A 1055 -7.01 -16.66 -35.27
N SER A 1056 -7.01 -17.46 -34.20
CA SER A 1056 -7.30 -18.90 -34.19
C SER A 1056 -8.74 -19.23 -34.66
N GLU A 1057 -8.97 -20.49 -35.04
CA GLU A 1057 -10.28 -20.95 -35.54
C GLU A 1057 -11.41 -20.83 -34.48
N ASP A 1058 -11.09 -21.10 -33.21
CA ASP A 1058 -12.01 -20.94 -32.07
C ASP A 1058 -12.14 -19.48 -31.60
N ARG A 1059 -11.33 -18.58 -32.18
CA ARG A 1059 -11.23 -17.14 -31.93
C ARG A 1059 -10.79 -16.78 -30.50
N ARG A 1060 -10.20 -17.71 -29.76
CA ARG A 1060 -9.77 -17.50 -28.37
C ARG A 1060 -8.30 -17.12 -28.25
N LYS A 1061 -7.49 -17.43 -29.27
CA LYS A 1061 -6.07 -17.05 -29.36
C LYS A 1061 -5.81 -16.02 -30.45
N VAL A 1062 -5.06 -14.97 -30.13
CA VAL A 1062 -4.44 -14.05 -31.10
C VAL A 1062 -2.93 -14.14 -31.04
N PHE A 1063 -2.29 -14.16 -32.20
CA PHE A 1063 -0.83 -14.05 -32.33
C PHE A 1063 -0.48 -12.72 -32.99
N LEU A 1064 0.30 -11.90 -32.28
CA LEU A 1064 0.79 -10.59 -32.70
C LEU A 1064 2.18 -10.76 -33.31
N SER A 1065 2.30 -10.65 -34.63
CA SER A 1065 3.59 -10.82 -35.31
C SER A 1065 4.41 -9.54 -35.29
N VAL A 1066 5.70 -9.67 -34.95
CA VAL A 1066 6.71 -8.59 -34.95
C VAL A 1066 7.96 -9.02 -35.73
N ASP A 1067 8.86 -8.09 -36.04
CA ASP A 1067 10.14 -8.39 -36.72
C ASP A 1067 11.02 -9.37 -35.95
N ARG A 1068 11.19 -9.07 -34.65
CA ARG A 1068 11.95 -9.84 -33.68
C ARG A 1068 11.54 -9.37 -32.28
N LEU A 1069 11.45 -10.30 -31.34
CA LEU A 1069 11.42 -10.02 -29.91
C LEU A 1069 12.76 -10.47 -29.29
N GLU A 1070 13.17 -9.82 -28.21
CA GLU A 1070 14.39 -10.17 -27.45
C GLU A 1070 14.02 -10.31 -25.96
N PRO A 1071 14.81 -11.02 -25.13
CA PRO A 1071 14.60 -11.06 -23.69
C PRO A 1071 14.67 -9.66 -23.06
N VAL A 1072 13.68 -9.34 -22.23
CA VAL A 1072 13.48 -8.01 -21.64
C VAL A 1072 12.93 -8.12 -20.22
N MET A 1073 13.37 -7.24 -19.33
CA MET A 1073 12.77 -7.09 -18.00
C MET A 1073 11.30 -6.65 -18.11
N GLN A 1074 10.97 -5.85 -19.12
CA GLN A 1074 9.61 -5.37 -19.33
C GLN A 1074 9.19 -5.39 -20.80
N LEU A 1075 8.14 -6.16 -21.06
CA LEU A 1075 7.25 -6.12 -22.22
C LEU A 1075 5.91 -5.56 -21.73
N ARG A 1076 5.39 -4.53 -22.42
CA ARG A 1076 4.00 -4.07 -22.29
C ARG A 1076 3.22 -4.49 -23.53
N VAL A 1077 2.03 -5.06 -23.34
CA VAL A 1077 1.09 -5.36 -24.43
C VAL A 1077 -0.24 -4.67 -24.14
N GLN A 1078 -0.59 -3.68 -24.95
CA GLN A 1078 -1.86 -2.98 -24.87
C GLN A 1078 -2.77 -3.42 -26.01
N ALA A 1079 -4.03 -3.77 -25.72
CA ALA A 1079 -4.99 -4.19 -26.76
C ALA A 1079 -6.42 -3.67 -26.50
N GLY A 1080 -7.03 -3.06 -27.52
CA GLY A 1080 -8.41 -2.59 -27.49
C GLY A 1080 -9.35 -3.55 -28.19
N LEU A 1081 -9.75 -4.62 -27.52
CA LEU A 1081 -10.43 -5.77 -28.12
C LEU A 1081 -11.94 -5.77 -27.85
N ARG A 1082 -12.62 -6.79 -28.38
CA ARG A 1082 -14.06 -7.02 -28.19
C ARG A 1082 -14.35 -8.51 -28.31
N THR A 1083 -15.23 -9.03 -27.46
CA THR A 1083 -15.73 -10.42 -27.55
C THR A 1083 -16.70 -10.56 -28.73
N ALA A 1084 -16.91 -11.78 -29.23
CA ALA A 1084 -17.92 -12.07 -30.24
C ALA A 1084 -19.37 -11.81 -29.74
N SER A 1085 -19.58 -11.70 -28.42
CA SER A 1085 -20.85 -11.26 -27.81
C SER A 1085 -21.03 -9.73 -27.79
N GLY A 1086 -20.00 -8.96 -28.17
CA GLY A 1086 -20.04 -7.49 -28.26
C GLY A 1086 -19.51 -6.74 -27.04
N THR A 1087 -18.96 -7.43 -26.04
CA THR A 1087 -18.38 -6.82 -24.83
C THR A 1087 -17.00 -6.26 -25.13
N ASP A 1088 -16.75 -4.99 -24.81
CA ASP A 1088 -15.43 -4.37 -24.99
C ASP A 1088 -14.40 -4.91 -23.99
N LEU A 1089 -13.18 -5.08 -24.47
CA LEU A 1089 -12.09 -5.74 -23.77
C LEU A 1089 -10.81 -4.89 -23.82
N PRO A 1090 -10.62 -3.95 -22.88
CA PRO A 1090 -9.34 -3.30 -22.68
C PRO A 1090 -8.35 -4.28 -22.03
N LEU A 1091 -7.14 -4.34 -22.58
CA LEU A 1091 -6.00 -5.06 -22.02
C LEU A 1091 -4.81 -4.11 -21.87
N ASP A 1092 -4.20 -4.12 -20.69
CA ASP A 1092 -2.85 -3.59 -20.46
C ASP A 1092 -2.10 -4.65 -19.65
N TYR A 1093 -1.19 -5.36 -20.32
CA TYR A 1093 -0.36 -6.41 -19.75
C TYR A 1093 1.05 -5.90 -19.54
N TYR A 1094 1.64 -6.19 -18.38
CA TYR A 1094 3.03 -5.88 -18.05
C TYR A 1094 3.73 -7.15 -17.60
N GLY A 1095 4.63 -7.69 -18.43
CA GLY A 1095 5.39 -8.89 -18.09
C GLY A 1095 6.87 -8.84 -18.42
N THR A 1096 7.58 -9.82 -17.88
CA THR A 1096 9.00 -10.06 -18.06
C THR A 1096 9.20 -11.25 -18.99
N VAL A 1097 10.23 -11.20 -19.82
CA VAL A 1097 10.56 -12.25 -20.79
C VAL A 1097 12.05 -12.58 -20.65
N HIS A 1098 12.36 -13.67 -19.98
CA HIS A 1098 13.74 -14.17 -19.80
C HIS A 1098 14.15 -15.09 -20.96
N ARG A 1099 13.22 -15.88 -21.47
CA ARG A 1099 13.40 -16.77 -22.62
C ARG A 1099 12.24 -16.63 -23.61
N LEU A 1100 12.55 -16.87 -24.88
CA LEU A 1100 11.59 -16.84 -25.98
C LEU A 1100 11.40 -18.26 -26.50
N ARG A 1101 10.16 -18.61 -26.84
CA ARG A 1101 9.86 -19.83 -27.58
C ARG A 1101 10.39 -19.70 -29.00
N VAL A 1102 10.98 -20.79 -29.51
CA VAL A 1102 11.33 -20.92 -30.93
C VAL A 1102 10.06 -20.77 -31.77
N ALA A 1103 10.15 -20.02 -32.87
CA ALA A 1103 9.03 -19.82 -33.76
C ALA A 1103 8.56 -21.14 -34.41
N GLU A 1104 7.40 -21.65 -34.01
CA GLU A 1104 6.74 -22.72 -34.75
C GLU A 1104 6.21 -22.18 -36.08
N SER A 1105 6.48 -22.90 -37.18
CA SER A 1105 5.84 -22.54 -38.46
C SER A 1105 4.37 -22.94 -38.45
N ARG A 1106 3.57 -22.18 -39.20
CA ARG A 1106 2.09 -22.20 -39.21
C ARG A 1106 1.41 -23.53 -39.56
N ASP A 1107 2.18 -24.58 -39.87
CA ASP A 1107 1.72 -25.92 -40.25
C ASP A 1107 2.32 -27.05 -39.38
N GLY A 1108 2.94 -26.74 -38.24
CA GLY A 1108 3.53 -27.75 -37.33
C GLY A 1108 4.83 -28.37 -37.81
N ALA A 1109 5.57 -27.68 -38.70
CA ALA A 1109 6.91 -28.09 -39.14
C ALA A 1109 7.99 -27.24 -38.48
N VAL A 1110 9.03 -27.88 -37.96
CA VAL A 1110 10.22 -27.20 -37.40
C VAL A 1110 10.95 -26.45 -38.52
N VAL A 1111 11.23 -25.16 -38.33
CA VAL A 1111 12.09 -24.39 -39.24
C VAL A 1111 13.55 -24.68 -38.91
N GLU A 1112 14.37 -25.00 -39.91
CA GLU A 1112 15.81 -25.19 -39.71
C GLU A 1112 16.48 -23.90 -39.18
N THR A 1113 17.31 -24.07 -38.16
CA THR A 1113 18.06 -23.01 -37.49
C THR A 1113 18.90 -22.17 -38.46
N LEU A 1114 18.72 -20.85 -38.44
CA LEU A 1114 19.69 -19.92 -39.05
C LEU A 1114 20.95 -19.82 -38.16
N PRO A 1115 22.14 -19.51 -38.74
CA PRO A 1115 23.40 -19.70 -38.03
C PRO A 1115 23.65 -18.63 -36.96
N THR A 1116 24.00 -19.07 -35.75
CA THR A 1116 24.50 -18.20 -34.68
C THR A 1116 25.79 -17.48 -35.09
N ALA A 1117 25.77 -16.15 -35.14
CA ALA A 1117 26.97 -15.33 -35.02
C ALA A 1117 27.25 -15.05 -33.54
N ARG A 1118 28.52 -15.19 -33.13
CA ARG A 1118 28.98 -15.06 -31.73
C ARG A 1118 29.13 -13.62 -31.29
#